data_AF-A0A2V6QQL7-F1
#
_entry.id   AF-A0A2V6QQL7-F1
#
_cell.length_a   1.000
_cell.length_b   1.000
_cell.length_c   1.000
_cell.angle_alpha   90.00
_cell.angle_beta   90.00
_cell.angle_gamma   90.00
#
_symmetry.space_group_name_H-M   'P 1'
#
loop_
_entity.id
_entity.type
_entity.pdbx_description
1 polymer ?
#
loop_
_entity_poly.entity_id
_entity_poly.type
_entity_poly.pdbx_seq_one_letter_code
_entity_poly.pdbx_strand_id
1 'polypeptide(L)'
;MADHPVAAVVLTLLLTLALGAQLPRLRIDESAEGLMVERDPARAFYEQARQRFGSDNLTVVLVKADDVFTPAALTAVRRLSDGLERVAGVSRVESLTTTRNIKGEGDALTTDPLVGAVIPTAPAELARLRADALGSRVLVGNLVAADGRATALVVYADARPGETAFNRRFTTDVDALVARETRPGLTIYQVGAPMTKATYAQYLKADQRTIIPLSTVVLIVTLFLAVRTLQGVVIPVVTAVVSIVWSLGLMAVTGIPLTILTAIIPSLMLAIGFTEDVHMISEYHHRLEHGDDKLTALRTMLGESAMPILVTTATTVLGFGSLITTDITMLIQFGYASAMALTANYVVTMLLLPPMLRWWAVPRRLRRVALVDESPPGGIPRLMQRLGEFNLRWRVPILVAWGALTLASLAGWLTLRVNTDLISFFPERSAIRQRVADLSRSLAGGLAFYVVVDTGHDDGIKNPAVLRRIAGLQDHLAATGRVDKTVSVADYVRKMHREMHGGDPAFETIPETSDQVAQYLLMLEGRELEKFVDFKAAAANIVVRHHLTGSGDLSALLRDIERHVARDFPPTVIVRATGEEVLFNNASDYMAVNELTSFSSTFVIIGVIHALLFMSLKAGILSLIPNVVPILMLYGFMGLVGIPLNTSTAMIATVAIGIAVDDTVHHMVTYSRQLNELHDQRRAMFETLRIEGRPIIYVSIALAAGFLTLVASNFVATVYFGVLAAFVMLVAMLAELTLTPILMVSIPLLTVWDMVRLRMSGDVRRAPLFAGLSRWEARKVVLLGGLHEYEAGAPVIVKGEIGTEMYMVVTGRIRVFDPLPDGRERTLTALGPGGVIGEIGVLTQQVRSASVVAEARSELLRLDLAALERVRKWSPYTSAKLFRNIARMLGERLREATQPGVESALSPRV
;
A
#
# COMPACT_ATOMS: atom_id res chain seq x y z
N MET A 1 -14.50 16.80 -24.34
CA MET A 1 -13.98 17.59 -23.19
C MET A 1 -13.29 18.86 -23.66
N ALA A 2 -12.30 18.79 -24.56
CA ALA A 2 -11.65 19.97 -25.14
C ALA A 2 -12.63 20.96 -25.81
N ASP A 3 -13.65 20.46 -26.53
CA ASP A 3 -14.62 21.32 -27.25
C ASP A 3 -15.77 21.86 -26.35
N HIS A 4 -16.04 21.22 -25.20
CA HIS A 4 -17.10 21.60 -24.25
C HIS A 4 -16.56 21.84 -22.82
N PRO A 5 -15.68 22.85 -22.61
CA PRO A 5 -14.98 23.04 -21.34
C PRO A 5 -15.90 23.47 -20.19
N VAL A 6 -16.95 24.25 -20.48
CA VAL A 6 -17.90 24.73 -19.47
C VAL A 6 -18.69 23.57 -18.86
N ALA A 7 -19.18 22.65 -19.71
CA ALA A 7 -19.95 21.49 -19.26
C ALA A 7 -19.12 20.58 -18.34
N ALA A 8 -17.84 20.36 -18.68
CA ALA A 8 -16.94 19.55 -17.86
C ALA A 8 -16.73 20.16 -16.46
N VAL A 9 -16.45 21.46 -16.38
CA VAL A 9 -16.24 22.16 -15.10
C VAL A 9 -17.52 22.22 -14.26
N VAL A 10 -18.69 22.47 -14.87
CA VAL A 10 -19.97 22.46 -14.17
C VAL A 10 -20.28 21.06 -13.62
N LEU A 11 -20.06 20.00 -14.40
CA LEU A 11 -20.23 18.63 -13.95
C LEU A 11 -19.32 18.33 -12.75
N THR A 12 -18.03 18.68 -12.84
CA THR A 12 -17.10 18.48 -11.72
C THR A 12 -17.56 19.24 -10.49
N LEU A 13 -17.96 20.51 -10.61
CA LEU A 13 -18.43 21.31 -9.48
C LEU A 13 -19.67 20.70 -8.82
N LEU A 14 -20.65 20.24 -9.60
CA LEU A 14 -21.86 19.59 -9.08
C LEU A 14 -21.53 18.31 -8.31
N LEU A 15 -20.64 17.47 -8.86
CA LEU A 15 -20.18 16.25 -8.19
C LEU A 15 -19.38 16.56 -6.92
N THR A 16 -18.52 17.58 -6.94
CA THR A 16 -17.78 18.04 -5.75
C THR A 16 -18.72 18.51 -4.66
N LEU A 17 -19.76 19.27 -4.98
CA LEU A 17 -20.76 19.71 -4.01
C LEU A 17 -21.57 18.52 -3.46
N ALA A 18 -21.97 17.58 -4.33
CA ALA A 18 -22.74 16.40 -3.94
C ALA A 18 -21.96 15.47 -2.99
N LEU A 19 -20.68 15.19 -3.30
CA LEU A 19 -19.81 14.37 -2.46
C LEU A 19 -19.33 15.13 -1.22
N GLY A 20 -19.03 16.43 -1.35
CA GLY A 20 -18.67 17.30 -0.23
C GLY A 20 -19.77 17.39 0.84
N ALA A 21 -21.04 17.37 0.43
CA ALA A 21 -22.18 17.34 1.34
C ALA A 21 -22.26 16.04 2.20
N GLN A 22 -21.56 14.97 1.81
CA GLN A 22 -21.51 13.71 2.56
C GLN A 22 -20.42 13.70 3.63
N LEU A 23 -19.45 14.63 3.61
CA LEU A 23 -18.34 14.67 4.57
C LEU A 23 -18.76 14.64 6.05
N PRO A 24 -19.86 15.29 6.50
CA PRO A 24 -20.30 15.20 7.88
C PRO A 24 -20.72 13.78 8.33
N ARG A 25 -20.99 12.87 7.38
CA ARG A 25 -21.33 11.46 7.66
C ARG A 25 -20.08 10.58 7.78
N LEU A 26 -18.90 11.09 7.45
CA LEU A 26 -17.65 10.34 7.55
C LEU A 26 -17.37 9.99 9.02
N ARG A 27 -17.36 8.70 9.33
CA ARG A 27 -17.10 8.19 10.67
C ARG A 27 -15.60 8.08 10.91
N ILE A 28 -15.18 8.29 12.15
CA ILE A 28 -13.82 8.02 12.61
C ILE A 28 -13.88 6.74 13.43
N ASP A 29 -13.07 5.74 13.07
CA ASP A 29 -12.87 4.56 13.89
C ASP A 29 -11.69 4.80 14.82
N GLU A 30 -11.99 4.87 16.12
CA GLU A 30 -11.01 5.14 17.18
C GLU A 30 -10.34 3.85 17.70
N SER A 31 -10.72 2.69 17.17
CA SER A 31 -10.27 1.37 17.61
C SER A 31 -9.12 0.80 16.77
N ALA A 32 -8.36 -0.12 17.36
CA ALA A 32 -7.40 -0.95 16.64
C ALA A 32 -8.04 -2.23 16.06
N GLU A 33 -9.32 -2.50 16.35
CA GLU A 33 -10.01 -3.77 16.02
C GLU A 33 -10.01 -4.10 14.53
N GLY A 34 -10.01 -3.08 13.67
CA GLY A 34 -9.87 -3.28 12.22
C GLY A 34 -8.53 -3.87 11.78
N LEU A 35 -7.50 -3.93 12.64
CA LEU A 35 -6.25 -4.66 12.37
C LEU A 35 -6.42 -6.17 12.52
N MET A 36 -7.53 -6.62 13.12
CA MET A 36 -7.86 -8.05 13.21
C MET A 36 -8.31 -8.60 11.85
N VAL A 37 -8.19 -9.92 11.73
CA VAL A 37 -8.66 -10.68 10.57
C VAL A 37 -10.19 -10.61 10.48
N GLU A 38 -10.71 -10.23 9.30
CA GLU A 38 -12.14 -9.97 9.08
C GLU A 38 -12.99 -11.23 9.34
N ARG A 39 -12.51 -12.40 8.88
CA ARG A 39 -13.22 -13.69 8.94
C ARG A 39 -12.50 -14.73 9.79
N ASP A 40 -11.99 -14.34 10.96
CA ASP A 40 -11.35 -15.28 11.88
C ASP A 40 -12.39 -16.04 12.72
N PRO A 41 -12.45 -17.39 12.66
CA PRO A 41 -13.27 -18.18 13.58
C PRO A 41 -12.90 -17.96 15.06
N ALA A 42 -11.67 -17.54 15.37
CA ALA A 42 -11.27 -17.16 16.72
C ALA A 42 -12.01 -15.93 17.24
N ARG A 43 -12.48 -15.03 16.35
CA ARG A 43 -13.27 -13.85 16.74
C ARG A 43 -14.63 -14.23 17.32
N ALA A 44 -15.30 -15.22 16.73
CA ALA A 44 -16.57 -15.73 17.25
C ALA A 44 -16.39 -16.36 18.65
N PHE A 45 -15.28 -17.06 18.85
CA PHE A 45 -14.93 -17.63 20.15
C PHE A 45 -14.61 -16.55 21.19
N TYR A 46 -13.88 -15.49 20.80
CA TYR A 46 -13.62 -14.34 21.65
C TYR A 46 -14.92 -13.66 22.10
N GLU A 47 -15.87 -13.41 21.19
CA GLU A 47 -17.16 -12.81 21.53
C GLU A 47 -17.97 -13.68 22.49
N GLN A 48 -17.94 -15.01 22.32
CA GLN A 48 -18.56 -15.93 23.28
C GLN A 48 -17.89 -15.88 24.65
N ALA A 49 -16.56 -15.86 24.70
CA ALA A 49 -15.81 -15.73 25.94
C ALA A 49 -16.12 -14.40 26.63
N ARG A 50 -16.19 -13.30 25.86
CA ARG A 50 -16.55 -11.96 26.35
C ARG A 50 -17.96 -11.91 26.94
N GLN A 51 -18.92 -12.59 26.32
CA GLN A 51 -20.30 -12.68 26.84
C GLN A 51 -20.38 -13.52 28.11
N ARG A 52 -19.58 -14.60 28.23
CA ARG A 52 -19.59 -15.49 29.40
C ARG A 52 -18.83 -14.93 30.60
N PHE A 53 -17.67 -14.32 30.38
CA PHE A 53 -16.72 -13.95 31.43
C PHE A 53 -16.48 -12.43 31.55
N GLY A 54 -17.13 -11.63 30.70
CA GLY A 54 -16.92 -10.18 30.62
C GLY A 54 -15.75 -9.78 29.72
N SER A 55 -15.57 -8.48 29.53
CA SER A 55 -14.54 -7.94 28.64
C SER A 55 -13.15 -7.90 29.28
N ASP A 56 -12.14 -8.19 28.45
CA ASP A 56 -10.71 -7.93 28.66
C ASP A 56 -10.36 -6.44 28.52
N ASN A 57 -11.32 -5.63 28.10
CA ASN A 57 -11.19 -4.19 27.88
C ASN A 57 -11.37 -3.41 29.20
N LEU A 58 -10.29 -3.29 29.98
CA LEU A 58 -10.31 -2.70 31.32
C LEU A 58 -9.51 -1.40 31.42
N THR A 59 -9.92 -0.54 32.35
CA THR A 59 -9.14 0.65 32.74
C THR A 59 -8.52 0.43 34.10
N VAL A 60 -7.22 0.60 34.22
CA VAL A 60 -6.48 0.56 35.48
C VAL A 60 -6.13 1.98 35.90
N VAL A 61 -6.60 2.40 37.06
CA VAL A 61 -6.12 3.61 37.74
C VAL A 61 -5.04 3.18 38.72
N LEU A 62 -3.78 3.50 38.43
CA LEU A 62 -2.64 3.17 39.28
C LEU A 62 -2.42 4.30 40.31
N VAL A 63 -2.26 3.91 41.57
CA VAL A 63 -1.91 4.79 42.69
C VAL A 63 -0.55 4.34 43.23
N LYS A 64 0.42 5.25 43.25
CA LYS A 64 1.79 5.01 43.76
C LYS A 64 2.10 5.91 44.94
N ALA A 65 2.69 5.34 45.98
CA ALA A 65 3.12 6.01 47.20
C ALA A 65 4.33 5.28 47.81
N ASP A 66 5.02 5.89 48.78
CA ASP A 66 6.07 5.18 49.54
C ASP A 66 5.53 3.97 50.31
N ASP A 67 4.27 4.07 50.76
CA ASP A 67 3.45 2.97 51.28
C ASP A 67 1.97 3.25 50.99
N VAL A 68 1.30 2.32 50.29
CA VAL A 68 -0.13 2.41 49.98
C VAL A 68 -1.02 2.03 51.17
N PHE A 69 -0.45 1.39 52.20
CA PHE A 69 -1.14 1.06 53.46
C PHE A 69 -1.05 2.20 54.47
N THR A 70 -1.30 3.43 54.01
CA THR A 70 -1.40 4.62 54.86
C THR A 70 -2.82 5.16 54.86
N PRO A 71 -3.28 5.83 55.94
CA PRO A 71 -4.64 6.39 55.99
C PRO A 71 -4.89 7.35 54.83
N ALA A 72 -3.88 8.14 54.46
CA ALA A 72 -3.96 9.05 53.33
C ALA A 72 -4.17 8.31 52.00
N ALA A 73 -3.35 7.30 51.70
CA ALA A 73 -3.46 6.55 50.45
C ALA A 73 -4.77 5.77 50.36
N LEU A 74 -5.16 5.05 51.42
CA LEU A 74 -6.43 4.31 51.47
C LEU A 74 -7.64 5.24 51.33
N THR A 75 -7.57 6.48 51.86
CA THR A 75 -8.64 7.46 51.69
C THR A 75 -8.78 7.91 50.24
N ALA A 76 -7.65 8.14 49.56
CA ALA A 76 -7.67 8.46 48.14
C ALA A 76 -8.23 7.30 47.32
N VAL A 77 -7.81 6.05 47.60
CA VAL A 77 -8.32 4.85 46.92
C VAL A 77 -9.82 4.68 47.13
N ARG A 78 -10.35 4.89 48.35
CA ARG A 78 -11.80 4.83 48.62
C ARG A 78 -12.55 5.88 47.82
N ARG A 79 -12.12 7.14 47.86
CA ARG A 79 -12.78 8.25 47.16
C ARG A 79 -12.74 8.07 45.64
N LEU A 80 -11.63 7.57 45.11
CA LEU A 80 -11.53 7.22 43.70
C LEU A 80 -12.48 6.08 43.36
N SER A 81 -12.52 5.00 44.12
CA SER A 81 -13.44 3.88 43.90
C SER A 81 -14.90 4.35 43.86
N ASP A 82 -15.35 5.06 44.89
CA ASP A 82 -16.72 5.58 44.98
C ASP A 82 -17.03 6.61 43.88
N GLY A 83 -16.03 7.40 43.48
CA GLY A 83 -16.15 8.37 42.38
C GLY A 83 -16.31 7.68 41.03
N LEU A 84 -15.47 6.67 40.77
CA LEU A 84 -15.43 5.89 39.54
C LEU A 84 -16.71 5.06 39.35
N GLU A 85 -17.26 4.48 40.41
CA GLU A 85 -18.54 3.75 40.34
C GLU A 85 -19.73 4.63 39.93
N ARG A 86 -19.64 5.96 40.14
CA ARG A 86 -20.67 6.92 39.70
C ARG A 86 -20.48 7.39 38.25
N VAL A 87 -19.36 7.06 37.61
CA VAL A 87 -19.10 7.45 36.21
C VAL A 87 -20.01 6.66 35.28
N ALA A 88 -20.67 7.36 34.35
CA ALA A 88 -21.62 6.75 33.44
C ALA A 88 -20.94 5.72 32.52
N GLY A 89 -21.43 4.47 32.56
CA GLY A 89 -20.91 3.34 31.80
C GLY A 89 -19.98 2.42 32.60
N VAL A 90 -19.60 2.80 33.82
CA VAL A 90 -18.91 1.90 34.75
C VAL A 90 -19.89 0.88 35.30
N SER A 91 -19.57 -0.39 35.17
CA SER A 91 -20.33 -1.50 35.76
C SER A 91 -19.80 -1.88 37.14
N ARG A 92 -18.49 -1.75 37.37
CA ARG A 92 -17.81 -2.18 38.59
C ARG A 92 -16.42 -1.57 38.73
N VAL A 93 -15.97 -1.39 39.98
CA VAL A 93 -14.59 -1.03 40.33
C VAL A 93 -14.02 -2.00 41.36
N GLU A 94 -12.88 -2.62 41.05
CA GLU A 94 -12.12 -3.45 41.99
C GLU A 94 -10.91 -2.67 42.53
N SER A 95 -10.74 -2.66 43.84
CA SER A 95 -9.65 -1.98 44.53
C SER A 95 -9.42 -2.63 45.90
N LEU A 96 -8.35 -2.23 46.62
CA LEU A 96 -8.17 -2.62 48.02
C LEU A 96 -9.36 -2.23 48.92
N THR A 97 -10.14 -1.22 48.53
CA THR A 97 -11.28 -0.73 49.31
C THR A 97 -12.61 -1.41 48.96
N THR A 98 -12.73 -1.99 47.77
CA THR A 98 -13.96 -2.65 47.31
C THR A 98 -13.87 -4.18 47.32
N THR A 99 -12.65 -4.74 47.36
CA THR A 99 -12.45 -6.19 47.46
C THR A 99 -12.78 -6.73 48.85
N ARG A 100 -13.29 -7.95 48.91
CA ARG A 100 -13.51 -8.67 50.17
C ARG A 100 -12.26 -9.43 50.59
N ASN A 101 -12.12 -9.64 51.90
CA ASN A 101 -11.15 -10.54 52.48
C ASN A 101 -11.85 -11.82 52.93
N ILE A 102 -11.46 -12.95 52.34
CA ILE A 102 -11.94 -14.27 52.73
C ILE A 102 -10.97 -14.80 53.79
N LYS A 103 -11.46 -15.00 55.01
CA LYS A 103 -10.65 -15.46 56.13
C LYS A 103 -11.42 -16.42 57.04
N GLY A 104 -10.76 -17.50 57.45
CA GLY A 104 -11.30 -18.41 58.46
C GLY A 104 -11.21 -17.81 59.86
N GLU A 105 -12.32 -17.75 60.58
CA GLU A 105 -12.40 -17.42 62.01
C GLU A 105 -13.10 -18.55 62.77
N GLY A 106 -12.31 -19.49 63.31
CA GLY A 106 -12.86 -20.69 63.95
C GLY A 106 -13.53 -21.61 62.92
N ASP A 107 -14.79 -21.99 63.18
CA ASP A 107 -15.62 -22.80 62.27
C ASP A 107 -16.39 -21.94 61.24
N ALA A 108 -16.20 -20.62 61.24
CA ALA A 108 -16.89 -19.68 60.35
C ALA A 108 -15.94 -19.01 59.35
N LEU A 109 -16.47 -18.67 58.19
CA LEU A 109 -15.78 -17.84 57.19
C LEU A 109 -16.30 -16.41 57.27
N THR A 110 -15.39 -15.45 57.34
CA THR A 110 -15.70 -14.04 57.18
C THR A 110 -15.39 -13.61 55.74
N THR A 111 -16.27 -12.80 55.16
CA THR A 111 -16.12 -12.21 53.81
C THR A 111 -16.23 -10.70 53.87
N ASP A 112 -15.74 -10.12 54.97
CA ASP A 112 -15.81 -8.69 55.22
C ASP A 112 -14.98 -7.91 54.19
N PRO A 113 -15.31 -6.63 53.93
CA PRO A 113 -14.47 -5.77 53.10
C PRO A 113 -13.04 -5.75 53.63
N LEU A 114 -12.05 -5.91 52.74
CA LEU A 114 -10.64 -5.91 53.12
C LEU A 114 -10.27 -4.63 53.87
N VAL A 115 -10.78 -3.49 53.40
CA VAL A 115 -10.78 -2.24 54.15
C VAL A 115 -12.23 -1.96 54.57
N GLY A 116 -12.45 -1.88 55.89
CA GLY A 116 -13.76 -1.58 56.47
C GLY A 116 -14.31 -0.20 56.09
N ALA A 117 -15.51 0.11 56.57
CA ALA A 117 -16.17 1.40 56.32
C ALA A 117 -15.37 2.60 56.86
N VAL A 118 -14.67 2.40 57.97
CA VAL A 118 -13.74 3.37 58.56
C VAL A 118 -12.32 2.97 58.19
N ILE A 119 -11.54 3.93 57.69
CA ILE A 119 -10.15 3.69 57.31
C ILE A 119 -9.30 3.60 58.57
N PRO A 120 -8.50 2.52 58.75
CA PRO A 120 -7.67 2.36 59.94
C PRO A 120 -6.65 3.49 60.07
N THR A 121 -6.49 4.00 61.28
CA THR A 121 -5.43 4.98 61.62
C THR A 121 -4.39 4.39 62.56
N ALA A 122 -4.71 3.31 63.26
CA ALA A 122 -3.80 2.66 64.19
C ALA A 122 -2.72 1.86 63.42
N PRO A 123 -1.42 2.01 63.74
CA PRO A 123 -0.34 1.30 63.06
C PRO A 123 -0.50 -0.23 63.07
N ALA A 124 -1.03 -0.80 64.16
CA ALA A 124 -1.26 -2.24 64.29
C ALA A 124 -2.34 -2.75 63.32
N GLU A 125 -3.40 -1.97 63.10
CA GLU A 125 -4.48 -2.33 62.16
C GLU A 125 -4.01 -2.21 60.71
N LEU A 126 -3.24 -1.16 60.38
CA LEU A 126 -2.62 -1.01 59.06
C LEU A 126 -1.61 -2.13 58.75
N ALA A 127 -0.84 -2.56 59.75
CA ALA A 127 0.07 -3.70 59.61
C ALA A 127 -0.67 -5.02 59.37
N ARG A 128 -1.81 -5.23 60.04
CA ARG A 128 -2.69 -6.39 59.78
C ARG A 128 -3.29 -6.35 58.38
N LEU A 129 -3.84 -5.20 57.96
CA LEU A 129 -4.36 -4.99 56.62
C LEU A 129 -3.30 -5.28 55.55
N ARG A 130 -2.07 -4.80 55.77
CA ARG A 130 -0.92 -5.06 54.90
C ARG A 130 -0.62 -6.56 54.83
N ALA A 131 -0.58 -7.26 55.97
CA ALA A 131 -0.34 -8.69 56.01
C ALA A 131 -1.44 -9.49 55.31
N ASP A 132 -2.71 -9.14 55.50
CA ASP A 132 -3.85 -9.81 54.86
C ASP A 132 -3.85 -9.57 53.34
N ALA A 133 -3.59 -8.34 52.89
CA ALA A 133 -3.52 -7.99 51.47
C ALA A 133 -2.33 -8.67 50.77
N LEU A 134 -1.14 -8.63 51.38
CA LEU A 134 0.09 -9.21 50.83
C LEU A 134 0.14 -10.74 50.97
N GLY A 135 -0.65 -11.32 51.89
CA GLY A 135 -0.79 -12.77 52.03
C GLY A 135 -1.72 -13.42 51.01
N SER A 136 -2.48 -12.63 50.25
CA SER A 136 -3.45 -13.12 49.27
C SER A 136 -2.84 -13.23 47.87
N ARG A 137 -2.70 -14.45 47.35
CA ARG A 137 -2.21 -14.71 45.98
C ARG A 137 -3.04 -14.02 44.90
N VAL A 138 -4.33 -13.79 45.14
CA VAL A 138 -5.24 -13.14 44.18
C VAL A 138 -5.03 -11.62 44.11
N LEU A 139 -4.61 -11.00 45.23
CA LEU A 139 -4.45 -9.54 45.33
C LEU A 139 -3.05 -9.10 44.93
N VAL A 140 -2.01 -9.82 45.37
CA VAL A 140 -0.62 -9.47 45.06
C VAL A 140 -0.32 -9.60 43.58
N GLY A 141 0.23 -8.54 43.01
CA GLY A 141 0.49 -8.38 41.58
C GLY A 141 -0.72 -7.87 40.80
N ASN A 142 -1.96 -8.14 41.24
CA ASN A 142 -3.16 -7.73 40.50
C ASN A 142 -3.72 -6.38 41.00
N LEU A 143 -3.97 -6.25 42.31
CA LEU A 143 -4.50 -5.02 42.93
C LEU A 143 -3.46 -4.30 43.80
N VAL A 144 -2.42 -4.99 44.27
CA VAL A 144 -1.35 -4.40 45.09
C VAL A 144 0.02 -4.97 44.72
N ALA A 145 1.03 -4.10 44.67
CA ALA A 145 2.41 -4.49 44.42
C ALA A 145 2.97 -5.29 45.60
N ALA A 146 3.88 -6.23 45.33
CA ALA A 146 4.48 -7.07 46.36
C ALA A 146 5.26 -6.27 47.43
N ASP A 147 5.76 -5.09 47.07
CA ASP A 147 6.47 -4.18 47.98
C ASP A 147 5.52 -3.23 48.76
N GLY A 148 4.23 -3.20 48.42
CA GLY A 148 3.24 -2.28 49.00
C GLY A 148 3.37 -0.83 48.54
N ARG A 149 4.10 -0.54 47.46
CA ARG A 149 4.31 0.84 46.97
C ARG A 149 3.35 1.26 45.86
N ALA A 150 2.59 0.33 45.31
CA ALA A 150 1.58 0.62 44.30
C ALA A 150 0.31 -0.20 44.52
N THR A 151 -0.83 0.38 44.15
CA THR A 151 -2.13 -0.29 44.12
C THR A 151 -2.92 0.12 42.88
N ALA A 152 -3.72 -0.79 42.35
CA ALA A 152 -4.57 -0.55 41.19
C ALA A 152 -6.04 -0.51 41.58
N LEU A 153 -6.78 0.38 40.91
CA LEU A 153 -8.22 0.30 40.79
C LEU A 153 -8.56 -0.19 39.38
N VAL A 154 -9.12 -1.39 39.26
CA VAL A 154 -9.55 -1.97 37.98
C VAL A 154 -11.00 -1.57 37.74
N VAL A 155 -11.21 -0.74 36.73
CA VAL A 155 -12.49 -0.15 36.35
C VAL A 155 -13.01 -0.88 35.12
N TYR A 156 -14.19 -1.46 35.26
CA TYR A 156 -14.91 -2.11 34.18
C TYR A 156 -15.94 -1.15 33.64
N ALA A 157 -15.80 -0.81 32.36
CA ALA A 157 -16.66 0.17 31.72
C ALA A 157 -16.92 -0.22 30.27
N ASP A 158 -18.20 -0.21 29.90
CA ASP A 158 -18.64 -0.51 28.55
C ASP A 158 -19.44 0.66 27.99
N ALA A 159 -19.21 0.96 26.71
CA ALA A 159 -20.01 1.95 26.00
C ALA A 159 -21.45 1.46 25.87
N ARG A 160 -22.42 2.37 26.00
CA ARG A 160 -23.81 2.00 25.68
C ARG A 160 -23.93 1.79 24.15
N PRO A 161 -24.81 0.90 23.70
CA PRO A 161 -25.04 0.69 22.27
C PRO A 161 -25.32 2.02 21.55
N GLY A 162 -24.53 2.34 20.51
CA GLY A 162 -24.66 3.56 19.70
C GLY A 162 -23.93 4.81 20.24
N GLU A 163 -23.23 4.70 21.37
CA GLU A 163 -22.52 5.82 21.98
C GLU A 163 -21.14 6.06 21.35
N THR A 164 -20.99 7.12 20.55
CA THR A 164 -19.76 7.39 19.78
C THR A 164 -18.68 8.17 20.53
N ALA A 165 -19.04 8.91 21.58
CA ALA A 165 -18.11 9.76 22.33
C ALA A 165 -17.70 9.18 23.69
N PHE A 166 -18.03 7.90 23.94
CA PHE A 166 -17.83 7.23 25.22
C PHE A 166 -16.37 7.36 25.69
N ASN A 167 -15.40 6.91 24.89
CA ASN A 167 -13.98 6.87 25.26
C ASN A 167 -13.47 8.24 25.70
N ARG A 168 -13.73 9.29 24.89
CA ARG A 168 -13.28 10.65 25.20
C ARG A 168 -13.91 11.19 26.48
N ARG A 169 -15.23 11.01 26.67
CA ARG A 169 -15.91 11.46 27.89
C ARG A 169 -15.39 10.70 29.10
N PHE A 170 -15.40 9.37 29.04
CA PHE A 170 -14.95 8.48 30.11
C PHE A 170 -13.53 8.81 30.56
N THR A 171 -12.58 8.94 29.62
CA THR A 171 -11.20 9.32 29.94
C THR A 171 -11.12 10.68 30.63
N THR A 172 -11.92 11.66 30.17
CA THR A 172 -11.95 13.01 30.79
C THR A 172 -12.51 12.96 32.21
N ASP A 173 -13.60 12.21 32.43
CA ASP A 173 -14.23 12.06 33.74
C ASP A 173 -13.28 11.37 34.74
N VAL A 174 -12.58 10.32 34.30
CA VAL A 174 -11.57 9.62 35.11
C VAL A 174 -10.37 10.52 35.41
N ASP A 175 -9.84 11.25 34.42
CA ASP A 175 -8.72 12.18 34.65
C ASP A 175 -9.10 13.29 35.65
N ALA A 176 -10.35 13.78 35.61
CA ALA A 176 -10.85 14.76 36.56
C ALA A 176 -10.93 14.22 37.99
N LEU A 177 -11.27 12.94 38.17
CA LEU A 177 -11.25 12.27 39.49
C LEU A 177 -9.82 12.05 39.98
N VAL A 178 -8.94 11.55 39.10
CA VAL A 178 -7.52 11.34 39.38
C VAL A 178 -6.83 12.65 39.82
N ALA A 179 -7.10 13.75 39.12
CA ALA A 179 -6.51 15.05 39.42
C ALA A 179 -6.89 15.58 40.82
N ARG A 180 -8.07 15.23 41.35
CA ARG A 180 -8.52 15.69 42.68
C ARG A 180 -7.79 15.01 43.83
N GLU A 181 -7.33 13.78 43.63
CA GLU A 181 -6.70 12.97 44.67
C GLU A 181 -5.17 12.91 44.53
N THR A 182 -4.63 13.38 43.40
CA THR A 182 -3.19 13.51 43.16
C THR A 182 -2.60 14.60 44.04
N ARG A 183 -1.55 14.28 44.81
CA ARG A 183 -0.90 15.20 45.77
C ARG A 183 0.57 14.81 46.00
N PRO A 184 1.42 15.67 46.60
CA PRO A 184 2.81 15.29 46.89
C PRO A 184 2.88 13.99 47.69
N GLY A 185 3.66 13.01 47.21
CA GLY A 185 3.75 11.66 47.78
C GLY A 185 2.69 10.65 47.31
N LEU A 186 1.69 11.07 46.52
CA LEU A 186 0.69 10.21 45.88
C LEU A 186 0.61 10.52 44.37
N THR A 187 1.24 9.68 43.56
CA THR A 187 1.17 9.77 42.11
C THR A 187 0.05 8.88 41.59
N ILE A 188 -0.89 9.45 40.85
CA ILE A 188 -2.07 8.73 40.35
C ILE A 188 -2.24 8.98 38.86
N TYR A 189 -2.49 7.92 38.09
CA TYR A 189 -2.82 8.04 36.67
C TYR A 189 -3.61 6.84 36.16
N GLN A 190 -4.38 7.03 35.08
CA GLN A 190 -5.08 5.95 34.40
C GLN A 190 -4.27 5.40 33.21
N VAL A 191 -4.48 4.11 32.94
CA VAL A 191 -4.05 3.36 31.76
C VAL A 191 -5.20 2.45 31.36
N GLY A 192 -5.48 2.31 30.09
CA GLY A 192 -6.52 1.40 29.63
C GLY A 192 -7.01 1.74 28.24
N ALA A 193 -7.75 0.82 27.64
CA ALA A 193 -8.17 0.95 26.27
C ALA A 193 -9.05 2.17 25.97
N PRO A 194 -10.00 2.63 26.83
CA PRO A 194 -10.73 3.87 26.57
C PRO A 194 -9.80 5.08 26.41
N MET A 195 -8.77 5.21 27.25
CA MET A 195 -7.74 6.24 27.12
C MET A 195 -6.95 6.07 25.82
N THR A 196 -6.56 4.85 25.47
CA THR A 196 -5.84 4.56 24.22
C THR A 196 -6.67 4.96 22.99
N LYS A 197 -7.94 4.52 22.91
CA LYS A 197 -8.87 4.85 21.82
C LYS A 197 -9.11 6.37 21.74
N ALA A 198 -9.31 7.04 22.88
CA ALA A 198 -9.46 8.50 22.92
C ALA A 198 -8.18 9.24 22.45
N THR A 199 -6.99 8.74 22.79
CA THR A 199 -5.71 9.31 22.36
C THR A 199 -5.49 9.10 20.86
N TYR A 200 -5.82 7.93 20.32
CA TYR A 200 -5.80 7.66 18.88
C TYR A 200 -6.65 8.67 18.11
N ALA A 201 -7.89 8.90 18.55
CA ALA A 201 -8.79 9.87 17.93
C ALA A 201 -8.25 11.30 17.97
N GLN A 202 -7.58 11.68 19.05
CA GLN A 202 -6.95 13.00 19.19
C GLN A 202 -5.76 13.17 18.24
N TYR A 203 -4.88 12.17 18.16
CA TYR A 203 -3.71 12.19 17.26
C TYR A 203 -4.15 12.22 15.81
N LEU A 204 -5.16 11.43 15.43
CA LEU A 204 -5.72 11.44 14.09
C LEU A 204 -6.26 12.82 13.69
N LYS A 205 -6.98 13.50 14.59
CA LYS A 205 -7.46 14.89 14.36
C LYS A 205 -6.31 15.89 14.28
N ALA A 206 -5.28 15.75 15.11
CA ALA A 206 -4.12 16.63 15.10
C ALA A 206 -3.30 16.47 13.82
N ASP A 207 -3.13 15.24 13.36
CA ASP A 207 -2.44 14.90 12.11
C ASP A 207 -3.17 15.50 10.91
N GLN A 208 -4.50 15.41 10.81
CA GLN A 208 -5.24 16.06 9.73
C GLN A 208 -5.06 17.58 9.70
N ARG A 209 -4.99 18.23 10.87
CA ARG A 209 -4.79 19.69 10.96
C ARG A 209 -3.37 20.13 10.62
N THR A 210 -2.40 19.23 10.72
CA THR A 210 -0.97 19.56 10.56
C THR A 210 -0.42 19.04 9.24
N ILE A 211 -0.62 17.76 8.94
CA ILE A 211 -0.08 17.06 7.78
C ILE A 211 -0.71 17.58 6.49
N ILE A 212 -2.04 17.70 6.38
CA ILE A 212 -2.67 18.12 5.10
C ILE A 212 -2.17 19.50 4.65
N PRO A 213 -2.16 20.55 5.49
CA PRO A 213 -1.58 21.84 5.09
C PRO A 213 -0.08 21.75 4.77
N LEU A 214 0.69 20.99 5.56
CA LEU A 214 2.12 20.79 5.32
C LEU A 214 2.38 20.09 3.98
N SER A 215 1.70 18.99 3.68
CA SER A 215 1.75 18.27 2.40
C SER A 215 1.36 19.19 1.24
N THR A 216 0.36 20.04 1.42
CA THR A 216 -0.05 21.03 0.40
C THR A 216 1.05 22.05 0.13
N VAL A 217 1.67 22.60 1.19
CA VAL A 217 2.78 23.56 1.04
C VAL A 217 3.98 22.89 0.37
N VAL A 218 4.35 21.69 0.80
CA VAL A 218 5.44 20.92 0.21
C VAL A 218 5.17 20.64 -1.26
N LEU A 219 3.95 20.21 -1.61
CA LEU A 219 3.51 20.00 -3.00
C LEU A 219 3.65 21.29 -3.84
N ILE A 220 3.16 22.43 -3.34
CA ILE A 220 3.27 23.71 -4.04
C ILE A 220 4.73 24.06 -4.29
N VAL A 221 5.59 23.89 -3.29
CA VAL A 221 7.03 24.19 -3.40
C VAL A 221 7.69 23.26 -4.40
N THR A 222 7.47 21.94 -4.32
CA THR A 222 8.10 20.97 -5.22
C THR A 222 7.64 21.15 -6.66
N LEU A 223 6.34 21.36 -6.91
CA LEU A 223 5.80 21.66 -8.24
C LEU A 223 6.34 22.97 -8.80
N PHE A 224 6.43 24.01 -7.97
CA PHE A 224 6.98 25.28 -8.39
C PHE A 224 8.45 25.16 -8.80
N LEU A 225 9.25 24.39 -8.05
CA LEU A 225 10.65 24.12 -8.37
C LEU A 225 10.79 23.28 -9.65
N ALA A 226 9.89 22.32 -9.88
CA ALA A 226 9.88 21.41 -11.03
C ALA A 226 9.49 22.10 -12.34
N VAL A 227 8.27 22.66 -12.40
CA VAL A 227 7.68 23.17 -13.64
C VAL A 227 7.97 24.67 -13.83
N ARG A 228 8.20 25.43 -12.74
CA ARG A 228 8.47 26.89 -12.75
C ARG A 228 7.44 27.72 -13.53
N THR A 229 6.20 27.25 -13.60
CA THR A 229 5.07 27.97 -14.21
C THR A 229 3.87 27.95 -13.27
N LEU A 230 3.10 29.04 -13.22
CA LEU A 230 1.93 29.11 -12.34
C LEU A 230 0.85 28.08 -12.72
N GLN A 231 0.67 27.82 -14.02
CA GLN A 231 -0.23 26.77 -14.49
C GLN A 231 0.20 25.36 -14.04
N GLY A 232 1.52 25.09 -14.00
CA GLY A 232 2.09 23.83 -13.54
C GLY A 232 2.06 23.62 -12.03
N VAL A 233 1.52 24.59 -11.27
CA VAL A 233 1.35 24.50 -9.81
C VAL A 233 -0.12 24.56 -9.44
N VAL A 234 -0.86 25.56 -9.97
CA VAL A 234 -2.26 25.77 -9.62
C VAL A 234 -3.15 24.65 -10.12
N ILE A 235 -2.94 24.18 -11.36
CA ILE A 235 -3.78 23.12 -11.93
C ILE A 235 -3.65 21.84 -11.10
N PRO A 236 -2.43 21.30 -10.84
CA PRO A 236 -2.32 20.06 -10.08
C PRO A 236 -2.76 20.16 -8.61
N VAL A 237 -2.64 21.34 -7.99
CA VAL A 237 -3.15 21.55 -6.62
C VAL A 237 -4.68 21.55 -6.61
N VAL A 238 -5.33 22.17 -7.60
CA VAL A 238 -6.79 22.22 -7.67
C VAL A 238 -7.37 20.83 -7.96
N THR A 239 -6.81 20.10 -8.91
CA THR A 239 -7.21 18.71 -9.20
C THR A 239 -7.04 17.84 -7.96
N ALA A 240 -5.87 17.86 -7.31
CA ALA A 240 -5.62 17.07 -6.10
C ALA A 240 -6.61 17.39 -4.96
N VAL A 241 -6.90 18.67 -4.68
CA VAL A 241 -7.88 19.05 -3.65
C VAL A 241 -9.28 18.55 -3.98
N VAL A 242 -9.72 18.67 -5.24
CA VAL A 242 -11.02 18.14 -5.68
C VAL A 242 -11.06 16.62 -5.56
N SER A 243 -10.00 15.92 -5.96
CA SER A 243 -9.85 14.47 -5.80
C SER A 243 -9.95 14.04 -4.35
N ILE A 244 -9.35 14.78 -3.41
CA ILE A 244 -9.45 14.50 -1.96
C ILE A 244 -10.89 14.64 -1.47
N VAL A 245 -11.60 15.70 -1.86
CA VAL A 245 -13.02 15.88 -1.50
C VAL A 245 -13.87 14.74 -2.03
N TRP A 246 -13.64 14.32 -3.27
CA TRP A 246 -14.36 13.19 -3.88
C TRP A 246 -14.05 11.89 -3.16
N SER A 247 -12.78 11.64 -2.84
CA SER A 247 -12.32 10.45 -2.11
C SER A 247 -12.98 10.34 -0.74
N LEU A 248 -12.92 11.40 0.06
CA LEU A 248 -13.53 11.43 1.40
C LEU A 248 -15.07 11.35 1.34
N GLY A 249 -15.69 11.97 0.34
CA GLY A 249 -17.13 11.86 0.11
C GLY A 249 -17.55 10.45 -0.29
N LEU A 250 -16.79 9.77 -1.16
CA LEU A 250 -17.03 8.37 -1.54
C LEU A 250 -16.86 7.44 -0.33
N MET A 251 -15.85 7.65 0.51
CA MET A 251 -15.70 6.91 1.77
C MET A 251 -16.93 7.09 2.67
N ALA A 252 -17.45 8.30 2.80
CA ALA A 252 -18.65 8.58 3.58
C ALA A 252 -19.90 7.87 3.02
N VAL A 253 -20.05 7.78 1.69
CA VAL A 253 -21.18 7.09 1.03
C VAL A 253 -21.08 5.56 1.15
N THR A 254 -19.87 5.03 1.00
CA THR A 254 -19.60 3.59 1.08
C THR A 254 -19.51 3.07 2.51
N GLY A 255 -19.47 3.96 3.50
CA GLY A 255 -19.38 3.61 4.91
C GLY A 255 -17.99 3.20 5.37
N ILE A 256 -16.94 3.49 4.60
CA ILE A 256 -15.56 3.24 5.00
C ILE A 256 -15.13 4.31 6.01
N PRO A 257 -14.78 3.95 7.25
CA PRO A 257 -14.38 4.91 8.26
C PRO A 257 -12.96 5.44 8.02
N LEU A 258 -12.69 6.59 8.64
CA LEU A 258 -11.35 7.11 8.81
C LEU A 258 -10.66 6.34 9.95
N THR A 259 -9.68 5.53 9.60
CA THR A 259 -8.82 4.74 10.50
C THR A 259 -7.41 5.31 10.49
N ILE A 260 -6.49 4.77 11.30
CA ILE A 260 -5.07 5.17 11.28
C ILE A 260 -4.46 5.02 9.88
N LEU A 261 -4.89 4.00 9.11
CA LEU A 261 -4.38 3.76 7.76
C LEU A 261 -5.07 4.64 6.71
N THR A 262 -6.41 4.69 6.70
CA THR A 262 -7.15 5.49 5.69
C THR A 262 -6.99 7.00 5.90
N ALA A 263 -6.54 7.43 7.09
CA ALA A 263 -6.12 8.80 7.36
C ALA A 263 -4.97 9.31 6.51
N ILE A 264 -4.15 8.40 5.96
CA ILE A 264 -3.01 8.75 5.10
C ILE A 264 -3.49 9.15 3.69
N ILE A 265 -4.71 8.78 3.28
CA ILE A 265 -5.23 8.97 1.92
C ILE A 265 -5.20 10.43 1.45
N PRO A 266 -5.64 11.44 2.22
CA PRO A 266 -5.55 12.83 1.78
C PRO A 266 -4.11 13.27 1.45
N SER A 267 -3.15 12.97 2.32
CA SER A 267 -1.73 13.26 2.08
C SER A 267 -1.15 12.44 0.93
N LEU A 268 -1.56 11.18 0.81
CA LEU A 268 -1.20 10.30 -0.31
C LEU A 268 -1.69 10.87 -1.65
N MET A 269 -2.93 11.38 -1.70
CA MET A 269 -3.50 12.02 -2.89
C MET A 269 -2.83 13.37 -3.19
N LEU A 270 -2.34 14.11 -2.20
CA LEU A 270 -1.49 15.28 -2.47
C LEU A 270 -0.14 14.86 -3.05
N ALA A 271 0.42 13.72 -2.63
CA ALA A 271 1.70 13.24 -3.13
C ALA A 271 1.59 12.59 -4.53
N ILE A 272 0.54 11.82 -4.80
CA ILE A 272 0.38 11.08 -6.07
C ILE A 272 -0.52 11.82 -7.05
N GLY A 273 -1.55 12.52 -6.59
CA GLY A 273 -2.62 13.00 -7.48
C GLY A 273 -2.21 14.00 -8.56
N PHE A 274 -0.99 14.57 -8.48
CA PHE A 274 -0.46 15.50 -9.47
C PHE A 274 0.36 14.83 -10.59
N THR A 275 0.72 13.55 -10.48
CA THR A 275 1.70 12.90 -11.38
C THR A 275 1.25 12.98 -12.84
N GLU A 276 0.02 12.58 -13.11
CA GLU A 276 -0.60 12.60 -14.44
C GLU A 276 -0.76 14.03 -14.95
N ASP A 277 -1.09 14.97 -14.05
CA ASP A 277 -1.18 16.38 -14.39
C ASP A 277 0.16 16.90 -14.90
N VAL A 278 1.27 16.54 -14.25
CA VAL A 278 2.62 16.95 -14.67
C VAL A 278 3.01 16.33 -16.00
N HIS A 279 2.73 15.05 -16.25
CA HIS A 279 2.99 14.42 -17.55
C HIS A 279 2.18 15.07 -18.67
N MET A 280 0.89 15.32 -18.46
CA MET A 280 0.03 16.01 -19.44
C MET A 280 0.50 17.45 -19.70
N ILE A 281 0.82 18.20 -18.65
CA ILE A 281 1.30 19.57 -18.76
C ILE A 281 2.66 19.61 -19.47
N SER A 282 3.54 18.65 -19.21
CA SER A 282 4.85 18.53 -19.86
C SER A 282 4.72 18.27 -21.36
N GLU A 283 3.86 17.32 -21.76
CA GLU A 283 3.58 17.06 -23.19
C GLU A 283 2.95 18.29 -23.86
N TYR A 284 2.01 18.96 -23.19
CA TYR A 284 1.43 20.21 -23.69
C TYR A 284 2.50 21.31 -23.88
N HIS A 285 3.44 21.47 -22.95
CA HIS A 285 4.54 22.45 -23.10
C HIS A 285 5.49 22.07 -24.20
N HIS A 286 5.83 20.79 -24.33
CA HIS A 286 6.70 20.27 -25.38
C HIS A 286 6.15 20.62 -26.77
N ARG A 287 4.84 20.41 -27.00
CA ARG A 287 4.17 20.74 -28.26
C ARG A 287 4.18 22.24 -28.56
N LEU A 288 3.91 23.07 -27.56
CA LEU A 288 3.99 24.53 -27.70
C LEU A 288 5.41 25.01 -28.04
N GLU A 289 6.45 24.38 -27.48
CA GLU A 289 7.85 24.70 -27.78
C GLU A 289 8.23 24.32 -29.23
N HIS A 290 7.58 23.31 -29.82
CA HIS A 290 7.81 22.84 -31.19
C HIS A 290 6.87 23.50 -32.22
N GLY A 291 6.19 24.59 -31.85
CA GLY A 291 5.47 25.45 -32.79
C GLY A 291 3.96 25.15 -32.94
N ASP A 292 3.41 24.19 -32.20
CA ASP A 292 1.97 23.92 -32.25
C ASP A 292 1.16 25.11 -31.69
N ASP A 293 0.03 25.42 -32.33
CA ASP A 293 -0.92 26.36 -31.75
C ASP A 293 -1.59 25.76 -30.49
N LYS A 294 -2.15 26.63 -29.65
CA LYS A 294 -2.71 26.23 -28.35
C LYS A 294 -3.74 25.10 -28.44
N LEU A 295 -4.62 25.13 -29.43
CA LEU A 295 -5.71 24.15 -29.55
C LEU A 295 -5.19 22.84 -30.12
N THR A 296 -4.28 22.91 -31.08
CA THR A 296 -3.61 21.72 -31.63
C THR A 296 -2.76 21.04 -30.56
N ALA A 297 -1.92 21.77 -29.83
CA ALA A 297 -1.12 21.24 -28.73
C ALA A 297 -2.00 20.52 -27.67
N LEU A 298 -3.17 21.09 -27.33
CA LEU A 298 -4.09 20.49 -26.37
C LEU A 298 -4.77 19.22 -26.91
N ARG A 299 -5.17 19.20 -28.19
CA ARG A 299 -5.75 18.02 -28.84
C ARG A 299 -4.73 16.90 -28.99
N THR A 300 -3.51 17.23 -29.38
CA THR A 300 -2.41 16.27 -29.51
C THR A 300 -2.04 15.68 -28.16
N MET A 301 -1.89 16.51 -27.12
CA MET A 301 -1.65 16.05 -25.75
C MET A 301 -2.76 15.09 -25.27
N LEU A 302 -4.04 15.42 -25.49
CA LEU A 302 -5.13 14.49 -25.13
C LEU A 302 -5.06 13.20 -25.94
N GLY A 303 -4.81 13.30 -27.24
CA GLY A 303 -4.69 12.16 -28.14
C GLY A 303 -3.56 11.23 -27.74
N GLU A 304 -2.41 11.75 -27.31
CA GLU A 304 -1.22 10.95 -27.01
C GLU A 304 -1.16 10.48 -25.55
N SER A 305 -1.54 11.31 -24.58
CA SER A 305 -1.38 11.00 -23.15
C SER A 305 -2.55 10.24 -22.53
N ALA A 306 -3.77 10.34 -23.07
CA ALA A 306 -4.96 9.79 -22.39
C ALA A 306 -4.94 8.26 -22.20
N MET A 307 -4.46 7.50 -23.20
CA MET A 307 -4.39 6.04 -23.11
C MET A 307 -3.26 5.55 -22.20
N PRO A 308 -2.01 6.07 -22.31
CA PRO A 308 -0.96 5.80 -21.33
C PRO A 308 -1.46 6.07 -19.90
N ILE A 309 -2.05 7.24 -19.65
CA ILE A 309 -2.54 7.63 -18.31
C ILE A 309 -3.66 6.70 -17.81
N LEU A 310 -4.57 6.26 -18.69
CA LEU A 310 -5.60 5.29 -18.31
C LEU A 310 -4.97 3.96 -17.87
N VAL A 311 -3.96 3.48 -18.60
CA VAL A 311 -3.27 2.23 -18.27
C VAL A 311 -2.51 2.38 -16.96
N THR A 312 -1.81 3.49 -16.75
CA THR A 312 -1.03 3.72 -15.54
C THR A 312 -1.93 3.88 -14.32
N THR A 313 -3.01 4.66 -14.45
CA THR A 313 -4.07 4.74 -13.44
C THR A 313 -4.62 3.34 -13.12
N ALA A 314 -4.93 2.53 -14.14
CA ALA A 314 -5.45 1.18 -13.92
C ALA A 314 -4.42 0.29 -13.21
N THR A 315 -3.14 0.37 -13.54
CA THR A 315 -2.08 -0.38 -12.84
C THR A 315 -1.92 0.07 -11.40
N THR A 316 -2.00 1.37 -11.11
CA THR A 316 -1.94 1.89 -9.73
C THR A 316 -3.18 1.47 -8.94
N VAL A 317 -4.38 1.59 -9.51
CA VAL A 317 -5.63 1.12 -8.90
C VAL A 317 -5.57 -0.38 -8.60
N LEU A 318 -5.04 -1.20 -9.52
CA LEU A 318 -4.84 -2.64 -9.29
C LEU A 318 -3.77 -2.91 -8.23
N GLY A 319 -2.68 -2.13 -8.22
CA GLY A 319 -1.63 -2.20 -7.20
C GLY A 319 -2.19 -1.96 -5.80
N PHE A 320 -2.90 -0.85 -5.58
CA PHE A 320 -3.57 -0.60 -4.29
C PHE A 320 -4.73 -1.58 -4.03
N GLY A 321 -5.42 -2.00 -5.08
CA GLY A 321 -6.54 -2.93 -5.03
C GLY A 321 -6.14 -4.35 -4.61
N SER A 322 -4.88 -4.76 -4.74
CA SER A 322 -4.44 -6.08 -4.25
C SER A 322 -4.54 -6.19 -2.72
N LEU A 323 -4.52 -5.08 -1.98
CA LEU A 323 -4.78 -5.05 -0.54
C LEU A 323 -6.20 -5.54 -0.17
N ILE A 324 -7.14 -5.50 -1.12
CA ILE A 324 -8.51 -6.04 -0.93
C ILE A 324 -8.50 -7.56 -0.80
N THR A 325 -7.49 -8.24 -1.34
CA THR A 325 -7.34 -9.70 -1.23
C THR A 325 -6.70 -10.15 0.08
N THR A 326 -6.32 -9.21 0.95
CA THR A 326 -5.85 -9.52 2.30
C THR A 326 -7.03 -9.80 3.22
N ASP A 327 -6.79 -10.44 4.36
CA ASP A 327 -7.84 -10.73 5.34
C ASP A 327 -7.95 -9.68 6.47
N ILE A 328 -7.21 -8.57 6.40
CA ILE A 328 -7.18 -7.55 7.47
C ILE A 328 -8.09 -6.39 7.11
N THR A 329 -9.08 -6.11 7.96
CA THR A 329 -10.17 -5.17 7.66
C THR A 329 -9.65 -3.76 7.30
N MET A 330 -8.69 -3.22 8.05
CA MET A 330 -8.12 -1.89 7.74
C MET A 330 -7.33 -1.86 6.44
N LEU A 331 -6.67 -2.96 6.05
CA LEU A 331 -5.95 -3.06 4.78
C LEU A 331 -6.93 -3.12 3.61
N ILE A 332 -8.00 -3.91 3.74
CA ILE A 332 -9.08 -4.00 2.77
C ILE A 332 -9.75 -2.63 2.58
N GLN A 333 -10.10 -1.95 3.68
CA GLN A 333 -10.68 -0.61 3.66
C GLN A 333 -9.73 0.41 3.01
N PHE A 334 -8.43 0.33 3.30
CA PHE A 334 -7.41 1.16 2.66
C PHE A 334 -7.30 0.88 1.16
N GLY A 335 -7.34 -0.39 0.74
CA GLY A 335 -7.34 -0.80 -0.66
C GLY A 335 -8.54 -0.23 -1.43
N TYR A 336 -9.76 -0.40 -0.91
CA TYR A 336 -10.97 0.18 -1.51
C TYR A 336 -10.90 1.71 -1.56
N ALA A 337 -10.55 2.35 -0.44
CA ALA A 337 -10.52 3.81 -0.36
C ALA A 337 -9.46 4.42 -1.28
N SER A 338 -8.28 3.80 -1.38
CA SER A 338 -7.23 4.25 -2.30
C SER A 338 -7.58 4.00 -3.77
N ALA A 339 -8.18 2.84 -4.10
CA ALA A 339 -8.66 2.55 -5.46
C ALA A 339 -9.73 3.55 -5.91
N MET A 340 -10.69 3.90 -5.03
CA MET A 340 -11.68 4.94 -5.28
C MET A 340 -11.03 6.31 -5.44
N ALA A 341 -10.04 6.64 -4.59
CA ALA A 341 -9.36 7.92 -4.61
C ALA A 341 -8.57 8.14 -5.91
N LEU A 342 -7.81 7.14 -6.35
CA LEU A 342 -7.04 7.16 -7.60
C LEU A 342 -7.96 7.20 -8.83
N THR A 343 -9.07 6.45 -8.81
CA THR A 343 -10.08 6.50 -9.89
C THR A 343 -10.72 7.88 -9.94
N ALA A 344 -11.07 8.46 -8.80
CA ALA A 344 -11.58 9.83 -8.72
C ALA A 344 -10.54 10.82 -9.25
N ASN A 345 -9.27 10.65 -8.92
CA ASN A 345 -8.18 11.50 -9.41
C ASN A 345 -8.12 11.51 -10.94
N TYR A 346 -8.09 10.33 -11.57
CA TYR A 346 -8.11 10.21 -13.03
C TYR A 346 -9.31 10.95 -13.67
N VAL A 347 -10.51 10.75 -13.12
CA VAL A 347 -11.72 11.41 -13.63
C VAL A 347 -11.62 12.93 -13.47
N VAL A 348 -11.14 13.41 -12.33
CA VAL A 348 -10.96 14.84 -12.05
C VAL A 348 -9.92 15.46 -12.98
N THR A 349 -8.75 14.83 -13.15
CA THR A 349 -7.70 15.28 -14.08
C THR A 349 -8.24 15.37 -15.50
N MET A 350 -8.90 14.33 -16.01
CA MET A 350 -9.44 14.34 -17.38
C MET A 350 -10.53 15.40 -17.59
N LEU A 351 -11.34 15.68 -16.57
CA LEU A 351 -12.42 16.68 -16.64
C LEU A 351 -11.95 18.12 -16.45
N LEU A 352 -11.03 18.39 -15.52
CA LEU A 352 -10.63 19.75 -15.14
C LEU A 352 -9.39 20.27 -15.85
N LEU A 353 -8.36 19.44 -16.05
CA LEU A 353 -7.07 19.90 -16.58
C LEU A 353 -7.21 20.51 -17.99
N PRO A 354 -7.87 19.86 -18.97
CA PRO A 354 -7.97 20.42 -20.32
C PRO A 354 -8.76 21.74 -20.38
N PRO A 355 -9.93 21.89 -19.73
CA PRO A 355 -10.61 23.19 -19.63
C PRO A 355 -9.75 24.29 -18.99
N MET A 356 -9.03 23.97 -17.90
CA MET A 356 -8.17 24.93 -17.23
C MET A 356 -7.04 25.40 -18.15
N LEU A 357 -6.33 24.49 -18.84
CA LEU A 357 -5.33 24.85 -19.84
C LEU A 357 -5.93 25.65 -21.01
N ARG A 358 -7.15 25.31 -21.46
CA ARG A 358 -7.84 26.02 -22.54
C ARG A 358 -8.15 27.48 -22.16
N TRP A 359 -8.52 27.77 -20.91
CA TRP A 359 -8.81 29.14 -20.46
C TRP A 359 -7.57 29.91 -20.00
N TRP A 360 -6.53 29.22 -19.50
CA TRP A 360 -5.31 29.88 -19.03
C TRP A 360 -4.44 30.41 -20.16
N ALA A 361 -3.87 31.61 -20.04
CA ALA A 361 -2.98 32.15 -21.08
C ALA A 361 -1.65 31.38 -21.20
N VAL A 362 -1.17 31.15 -22.42
CA VAL A 362 0.13 30.47 -22.64
C VAL A 362 1.25 31.26 -21.96
N PRO A 363 2.10 30.63 -21.10
CA PRO A 363 3.18 31.31 -20.43
C PRO A 363 4.12 32.02 -21.42
N ARG A 364 4.48 33.27 -21.08
CA ARG A 364 5.38 34.11 -21.90
C ARG A 364 6.73 33.46 -22.20
N ARG A 365 7.21 32.58 -21.32
CA ARG A 365 8.49 31.86 -21.45
C ARG A 365 8.46 30.84 -22.59
N LEU A 366 7.33 30.15 -22.77
CA LEU A 366 7.13 29.15 -23.83
C LEU A 366 6.89 29.81 -25.20
N ARG A 367 6.31 31.02 -25.22
CA ARG A 367 6.18 31.84 -26.44
C ARG A 367 7.51 32.31 -27.04
N ARG A 368 8.60 32.32 -26.25
CA ARG A 368 9.89 32.92 -26.63
C ARG A 368 10.87 31.92 -27.26
N VAL A 369 10.63 30.61 -27.10
CA VAL A 369 11.50 29.52 -27.59
C VAL A 369 11.30 29.24 -29.08
N ALA A 370 10.12 29.56 -29.64
CA ALA A 370 9.82 29.39 -31.06
C ALA A 370 10.63 30.28 -32.04
N LEU A 371 11.55 31.12 -31.53
CA LEU A 371 12.28 32.12 -32.34
C LEU A 371 13.81 32.16 -32.10
N VAL A 372 14.42 31.24 -31.35
CA VAL A 372 15.87 31.28 -31.09
C VAL A 372 16.54 29.90 -31.20
N ASP A 373 17.57 29.86 -32.04
CA ASP A 373 18.43 28.74 -32.45
C ASP A 373 19.27 28.06 -31.35
N GLU A 374 19.73 26.86 -31.73
CA GLU A 374 20.83 26.00 -31.25
C GLU A 374 21.79 26.54 -30.17
N SER A 375 21.32 26.73 -28.94
CA SER A 375 22.20 26.85 -27.78
C SER A 375 22.45 25.47 -27.15
N PRO A 376 23.71 25.07 -26.83
CA PRO A 376 23.98 23.77 -26.22
C PRO A 376 23.26 23.67 -24.87
N PRO A 377 22.52 22.59 -24.58
CA PRO A 377 21.54 22.58 -23.50
C PRO A 377 22.19 22.72 -22.13
N GLY A 378 22.11 23.87 -21.46
CA GLY A 378 22.58 24.01 -20.06
C GLY A 378 21.64 23.31 -19.06
N GLY A 379 22.17 22.78 -17.95
CA GLY A 379 21.36 22.24 -16.85
C GLY A 379 20.94 20.77 -16.99
N ILE A 380 19.66 20.47 -16.73
CA ILE A 380 19.10 19.10 -16.68
C ILE A 380 19.21 18.34 -18.00
N PRO A 381 18.99 18.93 -19.20
CA PRO A 381 19.13 18.14 -20.44
C PRO A 381 20.59 17.74 -20.71
N ARG A 382 21.58 18.55 -20.29
CA ARG A 382 23.01 18.17 -20.28
C ARG A 382 23.29 17.01 -19.31
N LEU A 383 22.61 17.00 -18.15
CA LEU A 383 22.69 15.88 -17.19
C LEU A 383 22.11 14.59 -17.80
N MET A 384 20.95 14.66 -18.47
CA MET A 384 20.32 13.49 -19.11
C MET A 384 21.18 12.92 -20.22
N GLN A 385 21.82 13.78 -21.03
CA GLN A 385 22.76 13.34 -22.05
C GLN A 385 23.96 12.58 -21.44
N ARG A 386 24.60 13.17 -20.41
CA ARG A 386 25.71 12.52 -19.69
C ARG A 386 25.29 11.22 -19.02
N LEU A 387 24.08 11.17 -18.48
CA LEU A 387 23.53 9.98 -17.87
C LEU A 387 23.34 8.86 -18.89
N GLY A 388 22.80 9.16 -20.07
CA GLY A 388 22.68 8.18 -21.15
C GLY A 388 24.04 7.64 -21.63
N GLU A 389 25.05 8.51 -21.74
CA GLU A 389 26.42 8.12 -22.10
C GLU A 389 27.04 7.24 -21.02
N PHE A 390 26.84 7.60 -19.75
CA PHE A 390 27.28 6.84 -18.60
C PHE A 390 26.63 5.45 -18.56
N ASN A 391 25.30 5.37 -18.73
CA ASN A 391 24.54 4.13 -18.75
C ASN A 391 25.04 3.17 -19.84
N LEU A 392 25.31 3.66 -21.05
CA LEU A 392 25.82 2.83 -22.14
C LEU A 392 27.28 2.41 -21.95
N ARG A 393 28.14 3.32 -21.45
CA ARG A 393 29.57 3.04 -21.22
C ARG A 393 29.78 2.04 -20.08
N TRP A 394 29.01 2.16 -19.01
CA TRP A 394 29.17 1.37 -17.78
C TRP A 394 28.06 0.32 -17.57
N ARG A 395 27.38 -0.08 -18.65
CA ARG A 395 26.22 -0.99 -18.58
C ARG A 395 26.45 -2.27 -17.76
N VAL A 396 27.60 -2.94 -17.92
CA VAL A 396 27.89 -4.19 -17.21
C VAL A 396 28.17 -3.91 -15.72
N PRO A 397 29.07 -2.98 -15.35
CA PRO A 397 29.25 -2.59 -13.95
C PRO A 397 27.97 -2.12 -13.25
N ILE A 398 27.10 -1.37 -13.93
CA ILE A 398 25.81 -0.94 -13.36
C ILE A 398 24.92 -2.15 -13.05
N LEU A 399 24.80 -3.11 -13.99
CA LEU A 399 24.03 -4.34 -13.76
C LEU A 399 24.61 -5.19 -12.62
N VAL A 400 25.95 -5.28 -12.52
CA VAL A 400 26.63 -6.00 -11.44
C VAL A 400 26.40 -5.29 -10.10
N ALA A 401 26.49 -3.97 -10.05
CA ALA A 401 26.25 -3.18 -8.84
C ALA A 401 24.82 -3.36 -8.32
N TRP A 402 23.81 -3.22 -9.20
CA TRP A 402 22.42 -3.49 -8.84
C TRP A 402 22.18 -4.95 -8.43
N GLY A 403 22.82 -5.91 -9.11
CA GLY A 403 22.78 -7.32 -8.71
C GLY A 403 23.36 -7.55 -7.32
N ALA A 404 24.51 -6.95 -7.00
CA ALA A 404 25.14 -7.04 -5.69
C ALA A 404 24.30 -6.36 -4.59
N LEU A 405 23.75 -5.18 -4.87
CA LEU A 405 22.81 -4.48 -3.98
C LEU A 405 21.55 -5.32 -3.70
N THR A 406 21.02 -5.97 -4.73
CA THR A 406 19.86 -6.86 -4.60
C THR A 406 20.20 -8.09 -3.75
N LEU A 407 21.37 -8.70 -3.95
CA LEU A 407 21.83 -9.84 -3.14
C LEU A 407 22.08 -9.44 -1.68
N ALA A 408 22.69 -8.28 -1.43
CA ALA A 408 22.88 -7.75 -0.09
C ALA A 408 21.54 -7.46 0.60
N SER A 409 20.56 -6.93 -0.15
CA SER A 409 19.21 -6.69 0.34
C SER A 409 18.47 -7.99 0.66
N LEU A 410 18.66 -9.04 -0.15
CA LEU A 410 18.12 -10.36 0.12
C LEU A 410 18.70 -10.93 1.42
N ALA A 411 20.00 -10.76 1.67
CA ALA A 411 20.61 -11.14 2.94
C ALA A 411 20.04 -10.36 4.14
N GLY A 412 19.80 -9.06 3.98
CA GLY A 412 19.11 -8.24 4.98
C GLY A 412 17.66 -8.66 5.21
N TRP A 413 16.94 -9.09 4.17
CA TRP A 413 15.57 -9.57 4.31
C TRP A 413 15.53 -10.83 5.20
N LEU A 414 16.54 -11.70 5.16
CA LEU A 414 16.59 -12.87 6.05
C LEU A 414 16.61 -12.50 7.55
N THR A 415 16.95 -11.26 7.93
CA THR A 415 16.91 -10.79 9.32
C THR A 415 15.63 -10.05 9.68
N LEU A 416 14.71 -9.85 8.74
CA LEU A 416 13.44 -9.16 8.94
C LEU A 416 12.54 -9.93 9.91
N ARG A 417 12.01 -9.25 10.92
CA ARG A 417 11.09 -9.83 11.91
C ARG A 417 9.69 -9.30 11.70
N VAL A 418 8.72 -10.21 11.70
CA VAL A 418 7.30 -9.83 11.76
C VAL A 418 6.97 -9.54 13.21
N ASN A 419 6.57 -8.29 13.49
CA ASN A 419 6.23 -7.88 14.84
C ASN A 419 5.25 -6.71 14.85
N THR A 420 4.04 -6.93 15.38
CA THR A 420 3.03 -5.88 15.53
C THR A 420 2.87 -5.54 17.02
N ASP A 421 3.45 -4.42 17.45
CA ASP A 421 3.32 -3.88 18.81
C ASP A 421 2.50 -2.58 18.75
N LEU A 422 1.26 -2.62 19.28
CA LEU A 422 0.33 -1.49 19.25
C LEU A 422 0.78 -0.30 20.11
N ILE A 423 1.53 -0.56 21.19
CA ILE A 423 2.07 0.50 22.06
C ILE A 423 3.26 1.18 21.37
N SER A 424 4.02 0.46 20.54
CA SER A 424 5.12 1.02 19.77
C SER A 424 4.69 2.08 18.74
N PHE A 425 3.40 2.10 18.36
CA PHE A 425 2.84 3.13 17.48
C PHE A 425 2.80 4.51 18.13
N PHE A 426 2.87 4.57 19.46
CA PHE A 426 3.04 5.81 20.19
C PHE A 426 4.53 6.15 20.37
N PRO A 427 4.91 7.43 20.23
CA PRO A 427 6.28 7.88 20.48
C PRO A 427 6.75 7.50 21.90
N GLU A 428 8.03 7.20 22.05
CA GLU A 428 8.64 6.83 23.35
C GLU A 428 8.43 7.89 24.44
N ARG A 429 8.33 9.16 24.03
CA ARG A 429 8.10 10.30 24.95
C ARG A 429 6.63 10.51 25.31
N SER A 430 5.71 9.74 24.74
CA SER A 430 4.27 9.91 25.00
C SER A 430 3.91 9.45 26.42
N ALA A 431 2.96 10.17 27.03
CA ALA A 431 2.48 9.83 28.37
C ALA A 431 1.90 8.41 28.43
N ILE A 432 1.19 7.98 27.38
CA ILE A 432 0.56 6.66 27.35
C ILE A 432 1.59 5.53 27.40
N ARG A 433 2.66 5.60 26.59
CA ARG A 433 3.71 4.59 26.55
C ARG A 433 4.49 4.52 27.87
N GLN A 434 4.76 5.68 28.48
CA GLN A 434 5.42 5.75 29.80
C GLN A 434 4.54 5.18 30.91
N ARG A 435 3.24 5.50 30.91
CA ARG A 435 2.30 5.00 31.93
C ARG A 435 2.08 3.48 31.82
N VAL A 436 1.99 2.94 30.60
CA VAL A 436 1.93 1.47 30.38
C VAL A 436 3.20 0.80 30.88
N ALA A 437 4.38 1.32 30.54
CA ALA A 437 5.65 0.77 31.01
C ALA A 437 5.82 0.86 32.54
N ASP A 438 5.29 1.91 33.18
CA ASP A 438 5.31 2.05 34.63
C ASP A 438 4.29 1.15 35.34
N LEU A 439 3.11 0.92 34.73
CA LEU A 439 2.14 -0.07 35.19
C LEU A 439 2.76 -1.48 35.20
N SER A 440 3.35 -1.91 34.08
CA SER A 440 3.96 -3.24 33.96
C SER A 440 5.17 -3.46 34.88
N ARG A 441 5.84 -2.40 35.36
CA ARG A 441 6.92 -2.50 36.36
C ARG A 441 6.39 -2.54 37.79
N SER A 442 5.24 -1.92 38.05
CA SER A 442 4.69 -1.74 39.40
C SER A 442 3.74 -2.88 39.79
N LEU A 443 3.00 -3.42 38.83
CA LEU A 443 2.03 -4.51 39.01
C LEU A 443 2.23 -5.55 37.91
N ALA A 444 1.64 -6.73 38.10
CA ALA A 444 1.69 -7.80 37.10
C ALA A 444 0.94 -7.36 35.83
N GLY A 445 1.66 -7.28 34.71
CA GLY A 445 1.19 -7.18 33.33
C GLY A 445 0.09 -6.16 33.03
N GLY A 446 0.43 -5.12 32.26
CA GLY A 446 -0.56 -4.20 31.69
C GLY A 446 -1.43 -4.79 30.57
N LEU A 447 -1.07 -5.98 30.06
CA LEU A 447 -1.77 -6.71 29.00
C LEU A 447 -2.33 -8.03 29.55
N ALA A 448 -3.43 -8.51 28.97
CA ALA A 448 -4.03 -9.77 29.35
C ALA A 448 -4.68 -10.49 28.18
N PHE A 449 -4.71 -11.82 28.25
CA PHE A 449 -5.56 -12.67 27.41
C PHE A 449 -6.19 -13.76 28.28
N TYR A 450 -7.15 -14.47 27.70
CA TYR A 450 -7.95 -15.50 28.35
C TYR A 450 -7.57 -16.88 27.86
N VAL A 451 -7.49 -17.85 28.76
CA VAL A 451 -7.48 -19.26 28.41
C VAL A 451 -8.77 -19.87 28.94
N VAL A 452 -9.69 -20.15 28.02
CA VAL A 452 -10.99 -20.70 28.34
C VAL A 452 -10.91 -22.22 28.30
N VAL A 453 -11.37 -22.85 29.38
CA VAL A 453 -11.46 -24.31 29.58
C VAL A 453 -12.94 -24.67 29.62
N ASP A 454 -13.45 -25.30 28.57
CA ASP A 454 -14.85 -25.70 28.45
C ASP A 454 -14.96 -27.24 28.49
N THR A 455 -15.69 -27.75 29.47
CA THR A 455 -15.88 -29.20 29.67
C THR A 455 -17.02 -29.78 28.82
N GLY A 456 -17.83 -28.94 28.19
CA GLY A 456 -18.94 -29.33 27.32
C GLY A 456 -20.20 -29.82 28.04
N HIS A 457 -20.20 -29.86 29.38
CA HIS A 457 -21.37 -30.23 30.18
C HIS A 457 -21.44 -29.43 31.48
N ASP A 458 -22.66 -29.25 31.98
CA ASP A 458 -22.94 -28.53 33.23
C ASP A 458 -22.14 -29.17 34.40
N ASP A 459 -21.71 -28.33 35.34
CA ASP A 459 -20.93 -28.70 36.53
C ASP A 459 -19.56 -29.36 36.30
N GLY A 460 -19.06 -29.43 35.07
CA GLY A 460 -17.78 -30.09 34.79
C GLY A 460 -16.57 -29.45 35.46
N ILE A 461 -16.60 -28.13 35.72
CA ILE A 461 -15.53 -27.41 36.44
C ILE A 461 -15.49 -27.79 37.92
N LYS A 462 -16.58 -28.30 38.50
CA LYS A 462 -16.60 -28.77 39.89
C LYS A 462 -15.73 -30.01 40.10
N ASN A 463 -15.33 -30.71 39.02
CA ASN A 463 -14.47 -31.87 39.10
C ASN A 463 -13.03 -31.47 39.53
N PRO A 464 -12.53 -31.98 40.68
CA PRO A 464 -11.18 -31.69 41.15
C PRO A 464 -10.07 -32.03 40.15
N ALA A 465 -10.26 -33.06 39.31
CA ALA A 465 -9.28 -33.42 38.29
C ALA A 465 -9.11 -32.32 37.22
N VAL A 466 -10.20 -31.62 36.87
CA VAL A 466 -10.16 -30.49 35.93
C VAL A 466 -9.48 -29.29 36.59
N LEU A 467 -9.85 -28.95 37.83
CA LEU A 467 -9.22 -27.85 38.57
C LEU A 467 -7.72 -28.08 38.82
N ARG A 468 -7.29 -29.32 39.08
CA ARG A 468 -5.85 -29.63 39.19
C ARG A 468 -5.11 -29.43 37.87
N ARG A 469 -5.73 -29.74 36.73
CA ARG A 469 -5.15 -29.47 35.40
C ARG A 469 -5.09 -27.98 35.09
N ILE A 470 -6.14 -27.22 35.44
CA ILE A 470 -6.13 -25.75 35.36
C ILE A 470 -4.98 -25.18 36.19
N ALA A 471 -4.84 -25.62 37.43
CA ALA A 471 -3.79 -25.15 38.31
C ALA A 471 -2.39 -25.57 37.83
N GLY A 472 -2.24 -26.79 37.29
CA GLY A 472 -0.99 -27.24 36.67
C GLY A 472 -0.60 -26.40 35.45
N LEU A 473 -1.57 -25.99 34.63
CA LEU A 473 -1.32 -25.05 33.53
C LEU A 473 -0.90 -23.67 34.06
N GLN A 474 -1.52 -23.16 35.13
CA GLN A 474 -1.12 -21.91 35.76
C GLN A 474 0.32 -21.95 36.30
N ASP A 475 0.68 -23.05 36.98
CA ASP A 475 2.01 -23.27 37.55
C ASP A 475 3.07 -23.39 36.43
N HIS A 476 2.74 -24.08 35.33
CA HIS A 476 3.58 -24.15 34.13
C HIS A 476 3.78 -22.76 33.51
N LEU A 477 2.71 -21.98 33.34
CA LEU A 477 2.77 -20.63 32.79
C LEU A 477 3.65 -19.70 33.64
N ALA A 478 3.51 -19.76 34.96
CA ALA A 478 4.34 -18.99 35.87
C ALA A 478 5.84 -19.38 35.77
N ALA A 479 6.14 -20.67 35.59
CA ALA A 479 7.51 -21.17 35.45
C ALA A 479 8.22 -20.70 34.16
N THR A 480 7.46 -20.28 33.12
CA THR A 480 8.06 -19.79 31.88
C THR A 480 8.78 -18.45 32.01
N GLY A 481 8.47 -17.66 33.06
CA GLY A 481 8.96 -16.29 33.22
C GLY A 481 8.41 -15.27 32.20
N ARG A 482 7.55 -15.71 31.28
CA ARG A 482 6.92 -14.87 30.24
C ARG A 482 5.55 -14.33 30.64
N VAL A 483 4.97 -14.90 31.70
CA VAL A 483 3.68 -14.53 32.26
C VAL A 483 3.92 -13.91 33.62
N ASP A 484 3.34 -12.74 33.87
CA ASP A 484 3.51 -12.03 35.14
C ASP A 484 2.59 -12.61 36.21
N LYS A 485 1.35 -12.94 35.83
CA LYS A 485 0.35 -13.49 36.73
C LYS A 485 -0.72 -14.27 35.98
N THR A 486 -1.19 -15.35 36.59
CA THR A 486 -2.43 -16.01 36.20
C THR A 486 -3.42 -15.95 37.36
N VAL A 487 -4.70 -15.83 37.03
CA VAL A 487 -5.79 -15.91 38.01
C VAL A 487 -6.92 -16.76 37.42
N SER A 488 -7.39 -17.73 38.18
CA SER A 488 -8.54 -18.57 37.79
C SER A 488 -9.41 -18.93 39.00
N VAL A 489 -10.51 -19.65 38.75
CA VAL A 489 -11.35 -20.24 39.80
C VAL A 489 -10.57 -21.19 40.71
N ALA A 490 -9.50 -21.82 40.22
CA ALA A 490 -8.66 -22.71 41.03
C ALA A 490 -7.95 -21.98 42.18
N ASP A 491 -7.58 -20.70 41.99
CA ASP A 491 -6.94 -19.89 43.04
C ASP A 491 -7.92 -19.59 44.18
N TYR A 492 -9.18 -19.28 43.84
CA TYR A 492 -10.24 -19.06 44.82
C TYR A 492 -10.58 -20.34 45.58
N VAL A 493 -10.67 -21.48 44.88
CA VAL A 493 -10.92 -22.78 45.51
C VAL A 493 -9.77 -23.19 46.44
N ARG A 494 -8.50 -23.00 46.05
CA ARG A 494 -7.32 -23.22 46.91
C ARG A 494 -7.35 -22.32 48.15
N LYS A 495 -7.70 -21.04 47.97
CA LYS A 495 -7.83 -20.09 49.09
C LYS A 495 -8.92 -20.51 50.05
N MET A 496 -10.11 -20.84 49.54
CA MET A 496 -11.22 -21.33 50.37
C MET A 496 -10.83 -22.60 51.13
N HIS A 497 -10.14 -23.53 50.47
CA HIS A 497 -9.69 -24.76 51.10
C HIS A 497 -8.77 -24.49 52.29
N ARG A 498 -7.79 -23.59 52.12
CA ARG A 498 -6.90 -23.15 53.20
C ARG A 498 -7.67 -22.48 54.35
N GLU A 499 -8.54 -21.52 54.05
CA GLU A 499 -9.26 -20.77 55.08
C GLU A 499 -10.25 -21.66 55.87
N MET A 500 -10.85 -22.66 55.22
CA MET A 500 -11.68 -23.69 55.87
C MET A 500 -10.89 -24.63 56.80
N HIS A 501 -9.56 -24.66 56.67
CA HIS A 501 -8.67 -25.45 57.52
C HIS A 501 -7.83 -24.53 58.44
N GLY A 502 -8.45 -23.48 58.98
CA GLY A 502 -7.82 -22.59 59.94
C GLY A 502 -6.67 -21.76 59.38
N GLY A 503 -6.61 -21.56 58.06
CA GLY A 503 -5.57 -20.78 57.39
C GLY A 503 -4.24 -21.53 57.22
N ASP A 504 -4.20 -22.85 57.44
CA ASP A 504 -3.00 -23.67 57.29
C ASP A 504 -2.52 -23.71 55.83
N PRO A 505 -1.30 -23.20 55.52
CA PRO A 505 -0.73 -23.22 54.18
C PRO A 505 -0.66 -24.61 53.53
N ALA A 506 -0.63 -25.70 54.31
CA ALA A 506 -0.63 -27.06 53.78
C ALA A 506 -1.93 -27.40 53.00
N PHE A 507 -3.03 -26.72 53.32
CA PHE A 507 -4.34 -26.88 52.67
C PHE A 507 -4.57 -25.88 51.53
N GLU A 508 -3.56 -25.12 51.09
CA GLU A 508 -3.64 -24.27 49.88
C GLU A 508 -3.56 -25.11 48.58
N THR A 509 -4.36 -26.17 48.53
CA THR A 509 -4.42 -27.18 47.47
C THR A 509 -5.86 -27.35 46.98
N ILE A 510 -6.05 -28.03 45.85
CA ILE A 510 -7.41 -28.33 45.35
C ILE A 510 -7.99 -29.49 46.17
N PRO A 511 -9.25 -29.39 46.65
CA PRO A 511 -9.91 -30.47 47.40
C PRO A 511 -9.94 -31.81 46.67
N GLU A 512 -10.16 -32.89 47.41
CA GLU A 512 -10.19 -34.23 46.81
C GLU A 512 -11.52 -34.56 46.12
N THR A 513 -12.62 -33.98 46.61
CA THR A 513 -13.99 -34.33 46.21
C THR A 513 -14.72 -33.19 45.50
N SER A 514 -15.60 -33.53 44.56
CA SER A 514 -16.42 -32.55 43.84
C SER A 514 -17.41 -31.83 44.75
N ASP A 515 -17.91 -32.51 45.81
CA ASP A 515 -18.87 -31.93 46.75
C ASP A 515 -18.25 -30.79 47.56
N GLN A 516 -17.00 -30.94 48.00
CA GLN A 516 -16.26 -29.86 48.68
C GLN A 516 -16.04 -28.67 47.75
N VAL A 517 -15.67 -28.92 46.48
CA VAL A 517 -15.53 -27.86 45.48
C VAL A 517 -16.86 -27.14 45.27
N ALA A 518 -17.96 -27.89 45.12
CA ALA A 518 -19.29 -27.32 44.96
C ALA A 518 -19.70 -26.46 46.16
N GLN A 519 -19.40 -26.92 47.38
CA GLN A 519 -19.65 -26.16 48.61
C GLN A 519 -18.82 -24.87 48.63
N TYR A 520 -17.54 -24.91 48.28
CA TYR A 520 -16.71 -23.71 48.24
C TYR A 520 -17.19 -22.71 47.20
N LEU A 521 -17.56 -23.18 46.00
CA LEU A 521 -18.12 -22.32 44.96
C LEU A 521 -19.47 -21.71 45.36
N LEU A 522 -20.30 -22.43 46.11
CA LEU A 522 -21.57 -21.92 46.64
C LEU A 522 -21.33 -20.84 47.72
N MET A 523 -20.34 -21.05 48.60
CA MET A 523 -19.99 -20.09 49.65
C MET A 523 -19.29 -18.84 49.11
N LEU A 524 -18.59 -18.98 47.99
CA LEU A 524 -18.08 -17.87 47.19
C LEU A 524 -19.26 -17.20 46.46
N GLU A 525 -20.17 -16.57 47.19
CA GLU A 525 -21.25 -15.81 46.57
C GLU A 525 -20.70 -14.53 45.90
N GLY A 526 -21.20 -14.26 44.70
CA GLY A 526 -21.21 -12.92 44.12
C GLY A 526 -20.37 -12.69 42.87
N ARG A 527 -20.31 -11.43 42.47
CA ARG A 527 -19.72 -10.93 41.22
C ARG A 527 -18.23 -11.28 41.03
N GLU A 528 -17.53 -11.72 42.09
CA GLU A 528 -16.10 -12.03 42.05
C GLU A 528 -15.77 -13.28 41.21
N LEU A 529 -16.67 -14.28 41.17
CA LEU A 529 -16.47 -15.53 40.42
C LEU A 529 -16.91 -15.47 38.95
N GLU A 530 -17.82 -14.55 38.57
CA GLU A 530 -18.43 -14.47 37.23
C GLU A 530 -17.40 -14.35 36.08
N LYS A 531 -16.18 -13.88 36.38
CA LYS A 531 -15.09 -13.75 35.41
C LYS A 531 -14.28 -15.02 35.17
N PHE A 532 -14.39 -15.99 36.08
CA PHE A 532 -13.52 -17.16 36.13
C PHE A 532 -14.30 -18.46 35.97
N VAL A 533 -15.61 -18.47 36.23
CA VAL A 533 -16.48 -19.61 36.01
C VAL A 533 -17.82 -19.12 35.49
N ASP A 534 -18.36 -19.81 34.49
CA ASP A 534 -19.68 -19.48 33.95
C ASP A 534 -20.79 -19.90 34.91
N PHE A 535 -22.01 -19.39 34.70
CA PHE A 535 -23.14 -19.64 35.60
C PHE A 535 -23.44 -21.13 35.82
N LYS A 536 -23.17 -21.97 34.82
CA LYS A 536 -23.42 -23.41 34.86
C LYS A 536 -22.23 -24.24 35.36
N ALA A 537 -21.11 -23.60 35.69
CA ALA A 537 -19.84 -24.26 35.98
C ALA A 537 -19.44 -25.30 34.90
N ALA A 538 -19.81 -25.04 33.65
CA ALA A 538 -19.42 -25.83 32.48
C ALA A 538 -18.07 -25.38 31.92
N ALA A 539 -17.77 -24.09 32.03
CA ALA A 539 -16.56 -23.49 31.54
C ALA A 539 -15.88 -22.60 32.60
N ALA A 540 -14.55 -22.64 32.62
CA ALA A 540 -13.72 -21.77 33.44
C ALA A 540 -12.81 -20.91 32.57
N ASN A 541 -12.46 -19.74 33.07
CA ASN A 541 -11.55 -18.80 32.42
C ASN A 541 -10.31 -18.59 33.29
N ILE A 542 -9.15 -18.66 32.66
CA ILE A 542 -7.87 -18.28 33.26
C ILE A 542 -7.47 -16.94 32.66
N VAL A 543 -7.42 -15.91 33.50
CA VAL A 543 -6.91 -14.59 33.10
C VAL A 543 -5.39 -14.64 33.19
N VAL A 544 -4.72 -14.49 32.04
CA VAL A 544 -3.26 -14.52 31.91
C VAL A 544 -2.77 -13.10 31.67
N ARG A 545 -2.08 -12.52 32.66
CA ARG A 545 -1.44 -11.20 32.57
C ARG A 545 0.02 -11.35 32.17
N HIS A 546 0.46 -10.52 31.23
CA HIS A 546 1.82 -10.55 30.71
C HIS A 546 2.33 -9.17 30.33
N HIS A 547 3.65 -9.10 30.07
CA HIS A 547 4.36 -7.93 29.59
C HIS A 547 4.86 -8.10 28.14
N LEU A 548 4.57 -9.24 27.49
CA LEU A 548 4.94 -9.47 26.09
C LEU A 548 4.21 -8.48 25.17
N THR A 549 4.94 -7.57 24.53
CA THR A 549 4.37 -6.64 23.54
C THR A 549 4.60 -7.08 22.10
N GLY A 550 5.50 -8.04 21.87
CA GLY A 550 5.82 -8.54 20.55
C GLY A 550 5.00 -9.76 20.14
N SER A 551 4.51 -9.78 18.90
CA SER A 551 3.72 -10.89 18.37
C SER A 551 4.54 -12.19 18.31
N GLY A 552 5.84 -12.12 18.01
CA GLY A 552 6.71 -13.31 18.00
C GLY A 552 6.79 -14.03 19.35
N ASP A 553 6.90 -13.27 20.45
CA ASP A 553 7.00 -13.82 21.80
C ASP A 553 5.64 -14.34 22.30
N LEU A 554 4.55 -13.63 21.98
CA LEU A 554 3.19 -14.08 22.28
C LEU A 554 2.85 -15.36 21.51
N SER A 555 3.15 -15.43 20.21
CA SER A 555 3.02 -16.66 19.40
C SER A 555 3.81 -17.84 20.01
N ALA A 556 5.00 -17.59 20.56
CA ALA A 556 5.77 -18.63 21.22
C ALA A 556 5.13 -19.11 22.52
N LEU A 557 4.51 -18.20 23.30
CA LEU A 557 3.75 -18.54 24.50
C LEU A 557 2.47 -19.32 24.17
N LEU A 558 1.71 -18.89 23.16
CA LEU A 558 0.48 -19.56 22.73
C LEU A 558 0.76 -20.99 22.24
N ARG A 559 1.81 -21.19 21.44
CA ARG A 559 2.26 -22.55 21.04
C ARG A 559 2.72 -23.40 22.22
N ASP A 560 3.18 -22.79 23.31
CA ASP A 560 3.54 -23.51 24.53
C ASP A 560 2.31 -23.97 25.31
N ILE A 561 1.30 -23.10 25.41
CA ILE A 561 -0.02 -23.43 25.97
C ILE A 561 -0.65 -24.57 25.20
N GLU A 562 -0.68 -24.50 23.86
CA GLU A 562 -1.25 -25.57 23.02
C GLU A 562 -0.55 -26.92 23.23
N ARG A 563 0.79 -26.93 23.33
CA ARG A 563 1.58 -28.14 23.60
C ARG A 563 1.30 -28.70 24.99
N HIS A 564 1.18 -27.86 26.01
CA HIS A 564 0.84 -28.29 27.36
C HIS A 564 -0.59 -28.86 27.42
N VAL A 565 -1.55 -28.18 26.80
CA VAL A 565 -2.96 -28.60 26.71
C VAL A 565 -3.07 -29.96 26.04
N ALA A 566 -2.40 -30.17 24.90
CA ALA A 566 -2.45 -31.44 24.17
C ALA A 566 -1.89 -32.63 24.97
N ARG A 567 -1.00 -32.38 25.92
CA ARG A 567 -0.40 -33.41 26.80
C ARG A 567 -1.26 -33.68 28.03
N ASP A 568 -1.73 -32.61 28.67
CA ASP A 568 -2.24 -32.65 30.04
C ASP A 568 -3.75 -32.40 30.14
N PHE A 569 -4.50 -32.27 29.04
CA PHE A 569 -5.97 -32.20 29.05
C PHE A 569 -6.59 -33.33 28.19
N PRO A 570 -7.72 -33.92 28.62
CA PRO A 570 -8.41 -34.93 27.81
C PRO A 570 -9.02 -34.31 26.55
N PRO A 571 -9.14 -35.05 25.43
CA PRO A 571 -9.68 -34.52 24.17
C PRO A 571 -11.14 -34.03 24.25
N THR A 572 -11.88 -34.43 25.29
CA THR A 572 -13.26 -34.02 25.54
C THR A 572 -13.36 -32.61 26.14
N VAL A 573 -12.27 -32.04 26.67
CA VAL A 573 -12.24 -30.70 27.25
C VAL A 573 -11.61 -29.75 26.24
N ILE A 574 -12.35 -28.72 25.83
CA ILE A 574 -11.88 -27.71 24.88
C ILE A 574 -11.12 -26.65 25.66
N VAL A 575 -9.80 -26.54 25.45
CA VAL A 575 -8.98 -25.47 26.03
C VAL A 575 -8.43 -24.60 24.92
N ARG A 576 -8.76 -23.31 24.94
CA ARG A 576 -8.33 -22.36 23.89
C ARG A 576 -7.98 -21.01 24.47
N ALA A 577 -6.87 -20.44 23.99
CA ALA A 577 -6.50 -19.07 24.26
C ALA A 577 -7.31 -18.11 23.36
N THR A 578 -7.72 -16.97 23.91
CA THR A 578 -8.51 -15.93 23.25
C THR A 578 -8.30 -14.57 23.92
N GLY A 579 -8.74 -13.48 23.30
CA GLY A 579 -8.51 -12.12 23.75
C GLY A 579 -8.11 -11.22 22.57
N GLU A 580 -8.25 -9.89 22.71
CA GLU A 580 -7.90 -8.97 21.63
C GLU A 580 -6.43 -9.16 21.16
N GLU A 581 -5.50 -9.31 22.11
CA GLU A 581 -4.07 -9.54 21.83
C GLU A 581 -3.82 -10.82 21.04
N VAL A 582 -4.57 -11.89 21.31
CA VAL A 582 -4.47 -13.15 20.55
C VAL A 582 -4.98 -12.97 19.12
N LEU A 583 -6.06 -12.21 18.93
CA LEU A 583 -6.59 -11.90 17.60
C LEU A 583 -5.65 -11.00 16.78
N PHE A 584 -5.00 -10.02 17.41
CA PHE A 584 -3.96 -9.20 16.75
C PHE A 584 -2.72 -10.02 16.40
N ASN A 585 -2.35 -10.97 17.26
CA ASN A 585 -1.27 -11.89 17.00
C ASN A 585 -1.56 -12.78 15.79
N ASN A 586 -2.77 -13.36 15.72
CA ASN A 586 -3.22 -14.12 14.55
C ASN A 586 -3.12 -13.26 13.29
N ALA A 587 -3.61 -12.02 13.33
CA ALA A 587 -3.54 -11.11 12.19
C ALA A 587 -2.10 -10.87 11.70
N SER A 588 -1.13 -10.81 12.62
CA SER A 588 0.28 -10.67 12.26
C SER A 588 0.83 -11.90 11.52
N ASP A 589 0.43 -13.11 11.93
CA ASP A 589 0.82 -14.35 11.24
C ASP A 589 0.17 -14.45 9.85
N TYR A 590 -1.12 -14.12 9.72
CA TYR A 590 -1.83 -14.07 8.42
C TYR A 590 -1.22 -13.04 7.48
N MET A 591 -0.87 -11.86 7.98
CA MET A 591 -0.25 -10.79 7.18
C MET A 591 1.06 -11.26 6.53
N ALA A 592 1.92 -11.97 7.26
CA ALA A 592 3.22 -12.40 6.74
C ALA A 592 3.07 -13.28 5.47
N VAL A 593 2.10 -14.18 5.45
CA VAL A 593 1.81 -15.06 4.31
C VAL A 593 1.07 -14.31 3.19
N ASN A 594 0.10 -13.48 3.57
CA ASN A 594 -0.73 -12.73 2.63
C ASN A 594 0.08 -11.68 1.85
N GLU A 595 1.09 -11.06 2.46
CA GLU A 595 1.93 -10.08 1.76
C GLU A 595 2.74 -10.72 0.62
N LEU A 596 3.36 -11.88 0.85
CA LEU A 596 4.09 -12.57 -0.22
C LEU A 596 3.17 -12.92 -1.39
N THR A 597 1.94 -13.35 -1.09
CA THR A 597 0.93 -13.71 -2.08
C THR A 597 0.41 -12.46 -2.83
N SER A 598 0.17 -11.36 -2.10
CA SER A 598 -0.28 -10.07 -2.65
C SER A 598 0.77 -9.45 -3.58
N PHE A 599 2.05 -9.40 -3.18
CA PHE A 599 3.12 -8.89 -4.04
C PHE A 599 3.29 -9.74 -5.29
N SER A 600 3.33 -11.07 -5.13
CA SER A 600 3.53 -11.99 -6.25
C SER A 600 2.41 -11.87 -7.27
N SER A 601 1.16 -11.83 -6.81
CA SER A 601 0.00 -11.65 -7.69
C SER A 601 0.01 -10.28 -8.38
N THR A 602 0.35 -9.20 -7.66
CA THR A 602 0.46 -7.84 -8.21
C THR A 602 1.51 -7.77 -9.33
N PHE A 603 2.71 -8.33 -9.13
CA PHE A 603 3.75 -8.37 -10.17
C PHE A 603 3.35 -9.21 -11.38
N VAL A 604 2.67 -10.33 -11.17
CA VAL A 604 2.14 -11.15 -12.27
C VAL A 604 1.12 -10.34 -13.08
N ILE A 605 0.19 -9.65 -12.42
CA ILE A 605 -0.82 -8.82 -13.08
C ILE A 605 -0.16 -7.69 -13.88
N ILE A 606 0.76 -6.93 -13.29
CA ILE A 606 1.49 -5.86 -13.98
C ILE A 606 2.31 -6.42 -15.15
N GLY A 607 3.00 -7.54 -14.94
CA GLY A 607 3.78 -8.21 -15.98
C GLY A 607 2.92 -8.64 -17.17
N VAL A 608 1.71 -9.14 -16.91
CA VAL A 608 0.72 -9.45 -17.93
C VAL A 608 0.25 -8.19 -18.64
N ILE A 609 -0.08 -7.11 -17.91
CA ILE A 609 -0.51 -5.84 -18.50
C ILE A 609 0.58 -5.28 -19.42
N HIS A 610 1.84 -5.24 -18.97
CA HIS A 610 2.96 -4.77 -19.78
C HIS A 610 3.24 -5.69 -20.97
N ALA A 611 3.17 -7.01 -20.78
CA ALA A 611 3.33 -7.97 -21.87
C ALA A 611 2.25 -7.78 -22.95
N LEU A 612 1.01 -7.48 -22.55
CA LEU A 612 -0.07 -7.15 -23.46
C LEU A 612 0.17 -5.79 -24.13
N LEU A 613 0.47 -4.74 -23.36
CA LEU A 613 0.69 -3.36 -23.82
C LEU A 613 1.79 -3.26 -24.89
N PHE A 614 2.88 -4.00 -24.71
CA PHE A 614 4.02 -4.03 -25.63
C PHE A 614 4.03 -5.26 -26.56
N MET A 615 2.96 -6.05 -26.54
CA MET A 615 2.80 -7.29 -27.32
C MET A 615 4.01 -8.23 -27.25
N SER A 616 4.67 -8.28 -26.09
CA SER A 616 5.96 -8.95 -25.90
C SER A 616 6.11 -9.41 -24.45
N LEU A 617 6.09 -10.72 -24.22
CA LEU A 617 6.32 -11.32 -22.91
C LEU A 617 7.70 -10.93 -22.35
N LYS A 618 8.71 -10.85 -23.22
CA LYS A 618 10.07 -10.43 -22.83
C LYS A 618 10.08 -8.97 -22.34
N ALA A 619 9.35 -8.07 -23.00
CA ALA A 619 9.22 -6.69 -22.57
C ALA A 619 8.50 -6.59 -21.23
N GLY A 620 7.40 -7.35 -21.06
CA GLY A 620 6.68 -7.45 -19.79
C GLY A 620 7.59 -7.88 -18.64
N ILE A 621 8.32 -8.99 -18.77
CA ILE A 621 9.22 -9.47 -17.71
C ILE A 621 10.36 -8.47 -17.43
N LEU A 622 10.99 -7.92 -18.47
CA LEU A 622 12.11 -6.99 -18.28
C LEU A 622 11.68 -5.66 -17.66
N SER A 623 10.44 -5.23 -17.90
CA SER A 623 9.87 -4.03 -17.25
C SER A 623 9.60 -4.20 -15.75
N LEU A 624 9.50 -5.44 -15.24
CA LEU A 624 9.32 -5.67 -13.81
C LEU A 624 10.61 -5.49 -13.01
N ILE A 625 11.77 -5.70 -13.62
CA ILE A 625 13.07 -5.65 -12.94
C ILE A 625 13.32 -4.31 -12.21
N PRO A 626 13.22 -3.14 -12.86
CA PRO A 626 13.43 -1.84 -12.19
C PRO A 626 12.40 -1.57 -11.07
N ASN A 627 11.25 -2.27 -11.09
CA ASN A 627 10.18 -2.15 -10.11
C ASN A 627 10.31 -3.12 -8.92
N VAL A 628 10.85 -4.32 -9.14
CA VAL A 628 11.09 -5.32 -8.08
C VAL A 628 12.26 -4.93 -7.19
N VAL A 629 13.33 -4.40 -7.78
CA VAL A 629 14.58 -4.10 -7.05
C VAL A 629 14.36 -3.11 -5.88
N PRO A 630 13.64 -1.98 -6.03
CA PRO A 630 13.35 -1.08 -4.91
C PRO A 630 12.60 -1.76 -3.76
N ILE A 631 11.73 -2.73 -4.04
CA ILE A 631 10.95 -3.47 -3.03
C ILE A 631 11.83 -4.48 -2.28
N LEU A 632 12.73 -5.17 -2.98
CA LEU A 632 13.72 -6.03 -2.34
C LEU A 632 14.65 -5.20 -1.44
N MET A 633 15.05 -4.02 -1.89
CA MET A 633 15.85 -3.09 -1.11
C MET A 633 15.09 -2.53 0.10
N LEU A 634 13.79 -2.29 -0.01
CA LEU A 634 12.94 -1.91 1.14
C LEU A 634 13.04 -2.95 2.26
N TYR A 635 12.76 -4.22 1.95
CA TYR A 635 12.78 -5.28 2.97
C TYR A 635 14.19 -5.59 3.47
N GLY A 636 15.19 -5.51 2.61
CA GLY A 636 16.59 -5.60 3.01
C GLY A 636 16.99 -4.48 3.97
N PHE A 637 16.62 -3.23 3.67
CA PHE A 637 16.88 -2.08 4.52
C PHE A 637 16.16 -2.21 5.87
N MET A 638 14.88 -2.61 5.87
CA MET A 638 14.11 -2.84 7.09
C MET A 638 14.78 -3.92 7.96
N GLY A 639 15.20 -5.04 7.38
CA GLY A 639 15.87 -6.11 8.12
C GLY A 639 17.24 -5.72 8.69
N LEU A 640 18.02 -4.91 7.96
CA LEU A 640 19.33 -4.41 8.40
C LEU A 640 19.23 -3.37 9.53
N VAL A 641 18.26 -2.46 9.43
CA VAL A 641 18.04 -1.40 10.45
C VAL A 641 17.24 -1.93 11.64
N GLY A 642 16.60 -3.09 11.51
CA GLY A 642 15.76 -3.68 12.55
C GLY A 642 14.36 -3.09 12.63
N ILE A 643 13.86 -2.50 11.53
CA ILE A 643 12.47 -2.04 11.44
C ILE A 643 11.58 -3.26 11.22
N PRO A 644 10.64 -3.57 12.13
CA PRO A 644 9.81 -4.76 12.02
C PRO A 644 8.80 -4.64 10.88
N LEU A 645 8.44 -5.79 10.30
CA LEU A 645 7.30 -5.91 9.42
C LEU A 645 6.03 -6.00 10.27
N ASN A 646 5.24 -4.93 10.29
CA ASN A 646 3.93 -4.82 10.92
C ASN A 646 2.84 -4.44 9.90
N THR A 647 1.58 -4.39 10.36
CA THR A 647 0.41 -4.09 9.52
C THR A 647 0.48 -2.75 8.77
N SER A 648 1.18 -1.76 9.31
CA SER A 648 1.35 -0.47 8.63
C SER A 648 2.47 -0.51 7.58
N THR A 649 3.61 -1.13 7.92
CA THR A 649 4.77 -1.22 7.02
C THR A 649 4.55 -2.21 5.86
N ALA A 650 3.69 -3.21 6.05
CA ALA A 650 3.37 -4.22 5.06
C ALA A 650 2.76 -3.60 3.78
N MET A 651 1.89 -2.60 3.93
CA MET A 651 1.29 -1.89 2.78
C MET A 651 2.30 -1.15 1.90
N ILE A 652 3.45 -0.75 2.44
CA ILE A 652 4.39 0.16 1.76
C ILE A 652 4.86 -0.44 0.45
N ALA A 653 5.16 -1.74 0.43
CA ALA A 653 5.60 -2.40 -0.79
C ALA A 653 4.50 -2.41 -1.85
N THR A 654 3.26 -2.78 -1.50
CA THR A 654 2.13 -2.80 -2.44
C THR A 654 1.85 -1.40 -3.01
N VAL A 655 1.81 -0.40 -2.13
CA VAL A 655 1.64 1.01 -2.49
C VAL A 655 2.75 1.48 -3.42
N ALA A 656 4.01 1.21 -3.07
CA ALA A 656 5.14 1.66 -3.84
C ALA A 656 5.25 0.96 -5.21
N ILE A 657 4.87 -0.32 -5.31
CA ILE A 657 4.77 -1.03 -6.60
C ILE A 657 3.77 -0.31 -7.50
N GLY A 658 2.58 0.03 -6.99
CA GLY A 658 1.55 0.73 -7.77
C GLY A 658 2.00 2.08 -8.33
N ILE A 659 2.91 2.76 -7.64
CA ILE A 659 3.44 4.08 -8.03
C ILE A 659 4.66 3.95 -8.95
N ALA A 660 5.62 3.09 -8.63
CA ALA A 660 6.89 2.97 -9.37
C ALA A 660 6.69 2.48 -10.82
N VAL A 661 5.68 1.63 -11.03
CA VAL A 661 5.37 1.02 -12.33
C VAL A 661 4.94 2.04 -13.38
N ASP A 662 4.38 3.18 -12.95
CA ASP A 662 3.90 4.25 -13.82
C ASP A 662 5.04 4.85 -14.67
N ASP A 663 6.13 5.25 -14.03
CA ASP A 663 7.31 5.84 -14.69
C ASP A 663 7.87 4.90 -15.77
N THR A 664 7.88 3.59 -15.50
CA THR A 664 8.33 2.58 -16.47
C THR A 664 7.45 2.55 -17.72
N VAL A 665 6.12 2.67 -17.58
CA VAL A 665 5.19 2.68 -18.74
C VAL A 665 5.44 3.91 -19.60
N HIS A 666 5.52 5.09 -18.99
CA HIS A 666 5.80 6.34 -19.70
C HIS A 666 7.15 6.27 -20.44
N HIS A 667 8.20 5.80 -19.77
CA HIS A 667 9.52 5.63 -20.36
C HIS A 667 9.50 4.64 -21.55
N MET A 668 8.83 3.49 -21.41
CA MET A 668 8.75 2.48 -22.47
C MET A 668 7.90 2.93 -23.66
N VAL A 669 6.80 3.65 -23.43
CA VAL A 669 5.96 4.21 -24.50
C VAL A 669 6.74 5.26 -25.29
N THR A 670 7.43 6.18 -24.61
CA THR A 670 8.24 7.19 -25.29
C THR A 670 9.42 6.56 -26.02
N TYR A 671 10.07 5.54 -25.46
CA TYR A 671 11.09 4.78 -26.17
C TYR A 671 10.56 4.07 -27.41
N SER A 672 9.38 3.46 -27.35
CA SER A 672 8.74 2.84 -28.52
C SER A 672 8.48 3.87 -29.62
N ARG A 673 7.93 5.04 -29.27
CA ARG A 673 7.71 6.15 -30.21
C ARG A 673 9.01 6.63 -30.85
N GLN A 674 10.02 6.93 -30.04
CA GLN A 674 11.32 7.42 -30.53
C GLN A 674 12.08 6.37 -31.35
N LEU A 675 11.91 5.08 -31.04
CA LEU A 675 12.47 4.00 -31.83
C LEU A 675 11.80 3.90 -33.22
N ASN A 676 10.48 4.09 -33.28
CA ASN A 676 9.74 4.10 -34.55
C ASN A 676 10.08 5.31 -35.42
N GLU A 677 10.38 6.47 -34.81
CA GLU A 677 10.79 7.67 -35.55
C GLU A 677 12.25 7.60 -36.02
N LEU A 678 13.18 7.34 -35.09
CA LEU A 678 14.62 7.45 -35.33
C LEU A 678 15.24 6.18 -35.92
N HIS A 679 14.59 5.03 -35.78
CA HIS A 679 15.07 3.72 -36.24
C HIS A 679 16.44 3.29 -35.68
N ASP A 680 16.92 3.95 -34.62
CA ASP A 680 18.19 3.68 -33.93
C ASP A 680 17.93 3.55 -32.43
N GLN A 681 18.25 2.37 -31.86
CA GLN A 681 17.98 2.06 -30.46
C GLN A 681 18.76 2.95 -29.48
N ARG A 682 20.01 3.32 -29.80
CA ARG A 682 20.83 4.16 -28.93
C ARG A 682 20.29 5.58 -28.95
N ARG A 683 20.04 6.13 -30.14
CA ARG A 683 19.48 7.49 -30.28
C ARG A 683 18.09 7.59 -29.66
N ALA A 684 17.23 6.59 -29.88
CA ALA A 684 15.92 6.52 -29.25
C ALA A 684 15.99 6.51 -27.72
N MET A 685 16.92 5.75 -27.13
CA MET A 685 17.15 5.76 -25.68
C MET A 685 17.59 7.15 -25.17
N PHE A 686 18.52 7.82 -25.88
CA PHE A 686 18.96 9.17 -25.51
C PHE A 686 17.84 10.20 -25.56
N GLU A 687 17.06 10.20 -26.64
CA GLU A 687 15.92 11.12 -26.76
C GLU A 687 14.84 10.81 -25.73
N THR A 688 14.61 9.53 -25.42
CA THR A 688 13.69 9.14 -24.33
C THR A 688 14.15 9.69 -22.99
N LEU A 689 15.42 9.53 -22.63
CA LEU A 689 15.96 10.09 -21.38
C LEU A 689 15.88 11.63 -21.35
N ARG A 690 16.02 12.28 -22.49
CA ARG A 690 15.90 13.74 -22.59
C ARG A 690 14.46 14.23 -22.40
N ILE A 691 13.48 13.48 -22.91
CA ILE A 691 12.05 13.80 -22.81
C ILE A 691 11.51 13.42 -21.43
N GLU A 692 11.68 12.17 -21.00
CA GLU A 692 11.08 11.59 -19.79
C GLU A 692 11.93 11.76 -18.53
N GLY A 693 13.24 11.90 -18.65
CA GLY A 693 14.13 11.94 -17.48
C GLY A 693 13.87 13.14 -16.56
N ARG A 694 13.42 14.29 -17.10
CA ARG A 694 13.06 15.46 -16.30
C ARG A 694 11.74 15.25 -15.53
N PRO A 695 10.63 14.82 -16.16
CA PRO A 695 9.42 14.37 -15.47
C PRO A 695 9.69 13.35 -14.36
N ILE A 696 10.42 12.26 -14.66
CA ILE A 696 10.73 11.19 -13.69
C ILE A 696 11.42 11.77 -12.45
N ILE A 697 12.49 12.55 -12.61
CA ILE A 697 13.22 13.14 -11.47
C ILE A 697 12.29 14.01 -10.60
N TYR A 698 11.48 14.86 -11.23
CA TYR A 698 10.64 15.77 -10.48
C TYR A 698 9.49 15.08 -9.77
N VAL A 699 8.83 14.15 -10.46
CA VAL A 699 7.73 13.35 -9.91
C VAL A 699 8.25 12.54 -8.73
N SER A 700 9.35 11.78 -8.89
CA SER A 700 9.86 10.95 -7.78
C SER A 700 10.37 11.77 -6.59
N ILE A 701 11.02 12.94 -6.82
CA ILE A 701 11.44 13.82 -5.72
C ILE A 701 10.23 14.45 -5.01
N ALA A 702 9.23 14.89 -5.78
CA ALA A 702 8.02 15.48 -5.21
C ALA A 702 7.18 14.44 -4.45
N LEU A 703 7.08 13.19 -4.95
CA LEU A 703 6.50 12.05 -4.24
C LEU A 703 7.26 11.77 -2.94
N ALA A 704 8.59 11.66 -3.00
CA ALA A 704 9.41 11.42 -1.81
C ALA A 704 9.26 12.54 -0.77
N ALA A 705 9.26 13.81 -1.19
CA ALA A 705 9.01 14.95 -0.32
C ALA A 705 7.58 14.93 0.27
N GLY A 706 6.59 14.55 -0.54
CA GLY A 706 5.20 14.35 -0.13
C GLY A 706 5.08 13.30 0.97
N PHE A 707 5.68 12.11 0.78
CA PHE A 707 5.71 11.06 1.80
C PHE A 707 6.47 11.48 3.06
N LEU A 708 7.56 12.23 2.93
CA LEU A 708 8.30 12.76 4.09
C LEU A 708 7.48 13.72 4.95
N THR A 709 6.41 14.32 4.43
CA THR A 709 5.51 15.14 5.27
C THR A 709 4.80 14.34 6.35
N LEU A 710 4.66 13.02 6.17
CA LEU A 710 4.09 12.11 7.16
C LEU A 710 4.98 11.94 8.40
N VAL A 711 6.27 12.32 8.32
CA VAL A 711 7.19 12.34 9.47
C VAL A 711 6.71 13.31 10.57
N ALA A 712 5.89 14.29 10.22
CA ALA A 712 5.27 15.21 11.18
C ALA A 712 4.15 14.57 12.02
N SER A 713 3.76 13.32 11.74
CA SER A 713 2.72 12.60 12.47
C SER A 713 3.14 12.27 13.91
N ASN A 714 2.17 12.30 14.83
CA ASN A 714 2.37 11.81 16.19
C ASN A 714 2.28 10.27 16.29
N PHE A 715 1.97 9.59 15.18
CA PHE A 715 1.93 8.14 15.08
C PHE A 715 3.18 7.59 14.38
N VAL A 716 3.94 6.78 15.11
CA VAL A 716 5.20 6.20 14.61
C VAL A 716 4.97 5.33 13.38
N ALA A 717 3.83 4.63 13.30
CA ALA A 717 3.45 3.86 12.12
C ALA A 717 3.35 4.71 10.85
N THR A 718 2.71 5.88 10.92
CA THR A 718 2.59 6.85 9.82
C THR A 718 3.93 7.47 9.47
N VAL A 719 4.78 7.73 10.47
CA VAL A 719 6.17 8.18 10.26
C VAL A 719 6.98 7.15 9.46
N TYR A 720 6.95 5.87 9.85
CA TYR A 720 7.65 4.82 9.11
C TYR A 720 7.11 4.67 7.70
N PHE A 721 5.79 4.75 7.51
CA PHE A 721 5.19 4.76 6.19
C PHE A 721 5.79 5.87 5.31
N GLY A 722 5.88 7.09 5.82
CA GLY A 722 6.48 8.22 5.10
C GLY A 722 7.95 8.05 4.74
N VAL A 723 8.79 7.66 5.71
CA VAL A 723 10.24 7.51 5.50
C VAL A 723 10.53 6.38 4.51
N LEU A 724 9.90 5.23 4.70
CA LEU A 724 10.13 4.05 3.87
C LEU A 724 9.54 4.22 2.46
N ALA A 725 8.35 4.82 2.31
CA ALA A 725 7.80 5.14 1.00
C ALA A 725 8.71 6.12 0.24
N ALA A 726 9.21 7.18 0.91
CA ALA A 726 10.16 8.11 0.31
C ALA A 726 11.47 7.42 -0.11
N PHE A 727 12.00 6.51 0.72
CA PHE A 727 13.15 5.68 0.36
C PHE A 727 12.89 4.88 -0.92
N VAL A 728 11.74 4.20 -1.01
CA VAL A 728 11.41 3.42 -2.22
C VAL A 728 11.27 4.31 -3.44
N MET A 729 10.63 5.48 -3.33
CA MET A 729 10.49 6.41 -4.47
C MET A 729 11.87 6.88 -5.00
N LEU A 730 12.82 7.14 -4.10
CA LEU A 730 14.18 7.54 -4.50
C LEU A 730 14.96 6.39 -5.14
N VAL A 731 14.85 5.17 -4.60
CA VAL A 731 15.50 3.99 -5.16
C VAL A 731 14.88 3.61 -6.51
N ALA A 732 13.55 3.70 -6.63
CA ALA A 732 12.81 3.49 -7.88
C ALA A 732 13.23 4.48 -8.95
N MET A 733 13.34 5.78 -8.63
CA MET A 733 13.87 6.80 -9.54
C MET A 733 15.26 6.44 -10.07
N LEU A 734 16.17 6.01 -9.18
CA LEU A 734 17.52 5.60 -9.57
C LEU A 734 17.50 4.35 -10.45
N ALA A 735 16.65 3.37 -10.14
CA ALA A 735 16.46 2.17 -10.94
C ALA A 735 15.92 2.53 -12.33
N GLU A 736 14.91 3.39 -12.42
CA GLU A 736 14.29 3.82 -13.68
C GLU A 736 15.28 4.58 -14.56
N LEU A 737 16.04 5.51 -13.99
CA LEU A 737 17.02 6.32 -14.74
C LEU A 737 18.29 5.56 -15.15
N THR A 738 18.55 4.38 -14.57
CA THR A 738 19.76 3.59 -14.87
C THR A 738 19.46 2.23 -15.47
N LEU A 739 18.69 1.38 -14.81
CA LEU A 739 18.36 0.02 -15.26
C LEU A 739 17.43 0.04 -16.47
N THR A 740 16.35 0.83 -16.47
CA THR A 740 15.36 0.79 -17.56
C THR A 740 16.00 1.09 -18.94
N PRO A 741 16.79 2.17 -19.13
CA PRO A 741 17.48 2.44 -20.40
C PRO A 741 18.36 1.29 -20.87
N ILE A 742 19.13 0.67 -19.96
CA ILE A 742 20.04 -0.44 -20.28
C ILE A 742 19.24 -1.66 -20.76
N LEU A 743 18.12 -1.96 -20.09
CA LEU A 743 17.27 -3.10 -20.42
C LEU A 743 16.52 -2.85 -21.74
N MET A 744 16.02 -1.64 -21.98
CA MET A 744 15.20 -1.32 -23.16
C MET A 744 15.98 -1.28 -24.47
N VAL A 745 17.25 -0.86 -24.46
CA VAL A 745 18.11 -0.92 -25.67
C VAL A 745 18.23 -2.35 -26.23
N SER A 746 17.97 -3.38 -25.41
CA SER A 746 18.01 -4.79 -25.83
C SER A 746 16.75 -5.30 -26.55
N ILE A 747 15.70 -4.48 -26.67
CA ILE A 747 14.37 -4.88 -27.18
C ILE A 747 13.81 -3.79 -28.11
N PRO A 748 13.15 -4.13 -29.23
CA PRO A 748 12.25 -3.23 -29.92
C PRO A 748 10.89 -3.32 -29.25
N LEU A 749 10.32 -2.17 -28.99
CA LEU A 749 9.00 -2.05 -28.42
C LEU A 749 8.05 -1.59 -29.52
N LEU A 750 6.96 -2.31 -29.69
CA LEU A 750 5.79 -1.87 -30.45
C LEU A 750 4.63 -1.86 -29.47
N THR A 751 3.89 -0.76 -29.41
CA THR A 751 2.72 -0.69 -28.53
C THR A 751 1.47 -1.26 -29.23
N VAL A 752 0.50 -1.73 -28.46
CA VAL A 752 -0.83 -2.11 -29.01
C VAL A 752 -1.47 -0.92 -29.74
N TRP A 753 -1.23 0.31 -29.28
CA TRP A 753 -1.86 1.51 -29.83
C TRP A 753 -1.28 1.91 -31.18
N ASP A 754 0.02 1.72 -31.41
CA ASP A 754 0.62 1.87 -32.75
C ASP A 754 -0.12 0.99 -33.75
N MET A 755 -0.47 -0.23 -33.34
CA MET A 755 -1.19 -1.18 -34.19
C MET A 755 -2.65 -0.78 -34.45
N VAL A 756 -3.33 -0.21 -33.45
CA VAL A 756 -4.75 0.18 -33.56
C VAL A 756 -4.91 1.48 -34.33
N ARG A 757 -4.00 2.45 -34.15
CA ARG A 757 -4.02 3.74 -34.84
C ARG A 757 -3.67 3.63 -36.32
N LEU A 758 -2.86 2.65 -36.71
CA LEU A 758 -2.45 2.47 -38.10
C LEU A 758 -3.65 2.15 -39.00
N ARG A 759 -4.16 3.18 -39.69
CA ARG A 759 -5.21 3.08 -40.71
C ARG A 759 -4.56 2.85 -42.07
N MET A 760 -4.51 1.59 -42.50
CA MET A 760 -4.12 1.26 -43.87
C MET A 760 -5.35 1.34 -44.78
N SER A 761 -5.22 2.03 -45.91
CA SER A 761 -6.24 2.04 -46.97
C SER A 761 -6.42 0.63 -47.57
N GLY A 762 -7.57 0.40 -48.21
CA GLY A 762 -7.89 -0.90 -48.83
C GLY A 762 -6.86 -1.36 -49.86
N ASP A 763 -6.31 -0.40 -50.61
CA ASP A 763 -5.35 -0.66 -51.70
C ASP A 763 -3.95 -1.01 -51.17
N VAL A 764 -3.46 -0.27 -50.16
CA VAL A 764 -2.19 -0.58 -49.46
C VAL A 764 -2.24 -1.98 -48.87
N ARG A 765 -3.40 -2.40 -48.40
CA ARG A 765 -3.60 -3.72 -47.79
C ARG A 765 -3.63 -4.87 -48.80
N ARG A 766 -3.95 -4.57 -50.06
CA ARG A 766 -3.91 -5.53 -51.18
C ARG A 766 -2.59 -5.46 -51.95
N ALA A 767 -1.65 -4.61 -51.53
CA ALA A 767 -0.36 -4.46 -52.16
C ALA A 767 0.34 -5.83 -52.30
N PRO A 768 1.03 -6.08 -53.42
CA PRO A 768 1.76 -7.34 -53.64
C PRO A 768 2.77 -7.65 -52.52
N LEU A 769 3.36 -6.61 -51.92
CA LEU A 769 4.27 -6.71 -50.77
C LEU A 769 3.63 -7.42 -49.56
N PHE A 770 2.32 -7.25 -49.34
CA PHE A 770 1.59 -7.80 -48.21
C PHE A 770 0.73 -9.02 -48.58
N ALA A 771 0.90 -9.59 -49.76
CA ALA A 771 0.17 -10.78 -50.17
C ALA A 771 0.35 -11.95 -49.18
N GLY A 772 -0.76 -12.53 -48.70
CA GLY A 772 -0.72 -13.64 -47.73
C GLY A 772 -0.29 -13.27 -46.30
N LEU A 773 -0.03 -11.99 -46.02
CA LEU A 773 0.14 -11.49 -44.67
C LEU A 773 -1.23 -11.21 -44.05
N SER A 774 -1.42 -11.63 -42.80
CA SER A 774 -2.57 -11.22 -42.00
C SER A 774 -2.54 -9.71 -41.75
N ARG A 775 -3.68 -9.15 -41.31
CA ARG A 775 -3.77 -7.72 -40.91
C ARG A 775 -2.65 -7.32 -39.95
N TRP A 776 -2.36 -8.21 -39.00
CA TRP A 776 -1.37 -7.99 -37.95
C TRP A 776 0.07 -8.07 -38.48
N GLU A 777 0.34 -9.02 -39.39
CA GLU A 777 1.66 -9.15 -40.01
C GLU A 777 1.99 -7.94 -40.88
N ALA A 778 1.05 -7.48 -41.72
CA ALA A 778 1.24 -6.30 -42.57
C ALA A 778 1.49 -5.02 -41.74
N ARG A 779 0.70 -4.79 -40.68
CA ARG A 779 0.90 -3.65 -39.77
C ARG A 779 2.27 -3.66 -39.11
N LYS A 780 2.75 -4.83 -38.67
CA LYS A 780 4.11 -4.97 -38.11
C LYS A 780 5.18 -4.59 -39.12
N VAL A 781 5.03 -4.98 -40.39
CA VAL A 781 6.00 -4.60 -41.44
C VAL A 781 5.97 -3.09 -41.67
N VAL A 782 4.79 -2.46 -41.69
CA VAL A 782 4.67 -1.01 -41.81
C VAL A 782 5.31 -0.29 -40.62
N LEU A 783 5.04 -0.73 -39.39
CA LEU A 783 5.58 -0.10 -38.16
C LEU A 783 7.08 -0.32 -37.98
N LEU A 784 7.63 -1.44 -38.48
CA LEU A 784 9.07 -1.71 -38.43
C LEU A 784 9.84 -1.06 -39.61
N GLY A 785 9.11 -0.65 -40.64
CA GLY A 785 9.58 0.22 -41.72
C GLY A 785 9.32 1.69 -41.39
N GLY A 786 9.91 2.59 -42.19
CA GLY A 786 9.80 4.03 -41.94
C GLY A 786 8.83 4.70 -42.90
N LEU A 787 7.79 5.38 -42.41
CA LEU A 787 6.94 6.23 -43.24
C LEU A 787 7.65 7.56 -43.51
N HIS A 788 7.72 7.97 -44.77
CA HIS A 788 8.35 9.20 -45.20
C HIS A 788 7.38 10.00 -46.08
N GLU A 789 7.20 11.27 -45.76
CA GLU A 789 6.43 12.20 -46.58
C GLU A 789 7.31 12.88 -47.62
N TYR A 790 6.78 12.99 -48.84
CA TYR A 790 7.40 13.67 -49.97
C TYR A 790 6.44 14.71 -50.53
N GLU A 791 6.94 15.94 -50.70
CA GLU A 791 6.20 17.01 -51.37
C GLU A 791 6.10 16.76 -52.89
N ALA A 792 5.13 17.39 -53.54
CA ALA A 792 4.99 17.28 -54.99
C ALA A 792 6.25 17.81 -55.71
N GLY A 793 6.78 17.03 -56.64
CA GLY A 793 8.01 17.32 -57.37
C GLY A 793 9.30 16.85 -56.67
N ALA A 794 9.23 16.33 -55.43
CA ALA A 794 10.42 15.86 -54.72
C ALA A 794 10.95 14.54 -55.33
N PRO A 795 12.29 14.42 -55.55
CA PRO A 795 12.89 13.17 -56.01
C PRO A 795 12.84 12.13 -54.88
N VAL A 796 12.38 10.92 -55.21
CA VAL A 796 12.32 9.77 -54.32
C VAL A 796 13.49 8.82 -54.59
N ILE A 797 13.80 8.58 -55.87
CA ILE A 797 14.93 7.78 -56.33
C ILE A 797 15.58 8.50 -57.50
N VAL A 798 16.91 8.56 -57.54
CA VAL A 798 17.65 9.10 -58.69
C VAL A 798 18.37 7.95 -59.41
N LYS A 799 18.16 7.82 -60.73
CA LYS A 799 18.84 6.82 -61.56
C LYS A 799 20.36 6.98 -61.45
N GLY A 800 21.08 5.86 -61.34
CA GLY A 800 22.55 5.83 -61.26
C GLY A 800 23.12 5.87 -59.84
N GLU A 801 22.34 6.28 -58.83
CA GLU A 801 22.74 6.17 -57.42
C GLU A 801 22.73 4.71 -56.96
N ILE A 802 23.48 4.37 -55.91
CA ILE A 802 23.39 3.05 -55.28
C ILE A 802 22.13 3.00 -54.43
N GLY A 803 21.24 2.07 -54.74
CA GLY A 803 20.03 1.88 -53.96
C GLY A 803 20.23 0.98 -52.77
N THR A 804 19.86 1.40 -51.56
CA THR A 804 19.92 0.56 -50.35
C THR A 804 18.55 0.31 -49.71
N GLU A 805 17.50 0.92 -50.25
CA GLU A 805 16.12 0.78 -49.78
C GLU A 805 15.12 0.51 -50.91
N MET A 806 13.93 0.05 -50.52
CA MET A 806 12.75 -0.01 -51.37
C MET A 806 11.61 0.80 -50.77
N TYR A 807 10.63 1.17 -51.58
CA TYR A 807 9.49 1.97 -51.16
C TYR A 807 8.18 1.34 -51.60
N MET A 808 7.14 1.53 -50.79
CA MET A 808 5.75 1.27 -51.16
C MET A 808 4.92 2.52 -50.97
N VAL A 809 4.09 2.88 -51.95
CA VAL A 809 3.20 4.04 -51.86
C VAL A 809 2.08 3.75 -50.88
N VAL A 810 1.97 4.56 -49.82
CA VAL A 810 0.89 4.47 -48.82
C VAL A 810 -0.25 5.41 -49.20
N THR A 811 0.08 6.66 -49.52
CA THR A 811 -0.84 7.67 -50.06
C THR A 811 -0.16 8.49 -51.15
N GLY A 812 -0.92 9.13 -52.03
CA GLY A 812 -0.40 9.93 -53.13
C GLY A 812 -0.08 9.14 -54.40
N ARG A 813 0.76 9.70 -55.27
CA ARG A 813 1.10 9.14 -56.58
C ARG A 813 2.55 9.49 -56.95
N ILE A 814 3.28 8.50 -57.46
CA ILE A 814 4.66 8.65 -57.90
C ILE A 814 4.79 8.30 -59.39
N ARG A 815 5.73 8.97 -60.09
CA ARG A 815 6.07 8.71 -61.49
C ARG A 815 7.47 8.13 -61.59
N VAL A 816 7.59 7.01 -62.28
CA VAL A 816 8.86 6.35 -62.60
C VAL A 816 9.24 6.71 -64.03
N PHE A 817 10.42 7.27 -64.24
CA PHE A 817 10.88 7.72 -65.54
C PHE A 817 12.37 7.43 -65.75
N ASP A 818 12.73 7.32 -67.02
CA ASP A 818 14.09 7.09 -67.48
C ASP A 818 14.62 8.38 -68.12
N PRO A 819 15.60 9.07 -67.51
CA PRO A 819 16.23 10.24 -68.11
C PRO A 819 17.11 9.80 -69.30
N LEU A 820 16.77 10.27 -70.51
CA LEU A 820 17.53 10.00 -71.73
C LEU A 820 18.70 10.99 -71.89
N PRO A 821 19.78 10.61 -72.61
CA PRO A 821 20.96 11.45 -72.80
C PRO A 821 20.72 12.80 -73.49
N ASP A 822 19.57 12.98 -74.14
CA ASP A 822 19.16 14.18 -74.87
C ASP A 822 18.30 15.15 -74.04
N GLY A 823 18.15 14.88 -72.72
CA GLY A 823 17.36 15.70 -71.81
C GLY A 823 15.86 15.41 -71.82
N ARG A 824 15.38 14.46 -72.63
CA ARG A 824 13.98 14.01 -72.60
C ARG A 824 13.78 12.95 -71.51
N GLU A 825 12.62 12.98 -70.86
CA GLU A 825 12.23 11.94 -69.90
C GLU A 825 11.28 10.94 -70.55
N ARG A 826 11.63 9.65 -70.51
CA ARG A 826 10.70 8.58 -70.90
C ARG A 826 10.00 8.05 -69.66
N THR A 827 8.72 8.39 -69.49
CA THR A 827 7.90 7.82 -68.41
C THR A 827 7.74 6.32 -68.61
N LEU A 828 8.17 5.54 -67.62
CA LEU A 828 8.07 4.08 -67.63
C LEU A 828 6.71 3.64 -67.07
N THR A 829 6.31 4.21 -65.93
CA THR A 829 5.03 3.93 -65.27
C THR A 829 4.69 4.98 -64.22
N ALA A 830 3.46 4.99 -63.75
CA ALA A 830 3.03 5.78 -62.59
C ALA A 830 2.31 4.86 -61.58
N LEU A 831 2.61 5.03 -60.30
CA LEU A 831 2.14 4.15 -59.24
C LEU A 831 1.35 4.95 -58.19
N GLY A 832 0.17 4.44 -57.86
CA GLY A 832 -0.65 4.92 -56.74
C GLY A 832 -0.49 4.03 -55.50
N PRO A 833 -1.38 4.18 -54.50
CA PRO A 833 -1.35 3.43 -53.25
C PRO A 833 -1.23 1.91 -53.46
N GLY A 834 -0.30 1.27 -52.75
CA GLY A 834 0.04 -0.15 -52.86
C GLY A 834 1.10 -0.48 -53.92
N GLY A 835 1.51 0.47 -54.75
CA GLY A 835 2.62 0.31 -55.70
C GLY A 835 3.97 0.22 -54.99
N VAL A 836 4.85 -0.66 -55.47
CA VAL A 836 6.17 -0.95 -54.86
C VAL A 836 7.29 -0.64 -55.85
N ILE A 837 8.38 -0.02 -55.40
CA ILE A 837 9.56 0.32 -56.21
C ILE A 837 10.86 0.16 -55.43
N GLY A 838 11.98 0.05 -56.15
CA GLY A 838 13.31 -0.01 -55.55
C GLY A 838 13.69 -1.36 -54.95
N GLU A 839 12.88 -2.40 -55.17
CA GLU A 839 13.06 -3.74 -54.59
C GLU A 839 14.35 -4.45 -55.03
N ILE A 840 14.88 -4.14 -56.22
CA ILE A 840 16.19 -4.64 -56.68
C ILE A 840 17.30 -4.06 -55.80
N GLY A 841 17.26 -2.74 -55.56
CA GLY A 841 18.31 -2.02 -54.83
C GLY A 841 18.51 -2.54 -53.40
N VAL A 842 17.42 -2.77 -52.65
CA VAL A 842 17.51 -3.24 -51.26
C VAL A 842 18.15 -4.63 -51.13
N LEU A 843 18.05 -5.50 -52.15
CA LEU A 843 18.60 -6.86 -52.12
C LEU A 843 20.00 -6.98 -52.73
N THR A 844 20.30 -6.22 -53.78
CA THR A 844 21.55 -6.37 -54.55
C THR A 844 22.56 -5.25 -54.32
N GLN A 845 22.15 -4.15 -53.68
CA GLN A 845 22.95 -2.92 -53.51
C GLN A 845 23.55 -2.41 -54.83
N GLN A 846 22.78 -2.54 -55.92
CA GLN A 846 23.18 -2.09 -57.26
C GLN A 846 22.67 -0.68 -57.57
N VAL A 847 23.17 -0.13 -58.68
CA VAL A 847 22.74 1.18 -59.20
C VAL A 847 21.26 1.18 -59.57
N ARG A 848 20.56 2.27 -59.23
CA ARG A 848 19.15 2.48 -59.54
C ARG A 848 18.94 2.52 -61.05
N SER A 849 17.98 1.75 -61.55
CA SER A 849 17.70 1.58 -62.98
C SER A 849 16.84 2.70 -63.59
N ALA A 850 16.09 3.43 -62.76
CA ALA A 850 15.21 4.53 -63.17
C ALA A 850 15.09 5.58 -62.05
N SER A 851 14.66 6.79 -62.42
CA SER A 851 14.37 7.87 -61.47
C SER A 851 12.89 7.84 -61.07
N VAL A 852 12.59 8.29 -59.86
CA VAL A 852 11.23 8.34 -59.30
C VAL A 852 11.01 9.71 -58.66
N VAL A 853 9.88 10.35 -58.99
CA VAL A 853 9.46 11.64 -58.42
C VAL A 853 8.03 11.54 -57.89
N ALA A 854 7.72 12.26 -56.81
CA ALA A 854 6.36 12.39 -56.32
C ALA A 854 5.54 13.36 -57.21
N GLU A 855 4.41 12.94 -57.78
CA GLU A 855 3.54 13.82 -58.60
C GLU A 855 2.62 14.69 -57.73
N ALA A 856 2.26 14.18 -56.56
CA ALA A 856 1.50 14.87 -55.53
C ALA A 856 2.15 14.62 -54.17
N ARG A 857 1.73 15.34 -53.12
CA ARG A 857 2.15 15.04 -51.75
C ARG A 857 1.85 13.56 -51.46
N SER A 858 2.91 12.79 -51.19
CA SER A 858 2.86 11.34 -51.13
C SER A 858 3.55 10.84 -49.87
N GLU A 859 2.97 9.82 -49.25
CA GLU A 859 3.54 9.13 -48.10
C GLU A 859 4.00 7.74 -48.53
N LEU A 860 5.27 7.42 -48.31
CA LEU A 860 5.90 6.18 -48.75
C LEU A 860 6.42 5.38 -47.55
N LEU A 861 6.12 4.09 -47.54
CA LEU A 861 6.77 3.15 -46.62
C LEU A 861 8.15 2.79 -47.17
N ARG A 862 9.21 3.25 -46.51
CA ARG A 862 10.60 2.92 -46.78
C ARG A 862 11.01 1.66 -46.03
N LEU A 863 11.56 0.67 -46.74
CA LEU A 863 12.15 -0.54 -46.20
C LEU A 863 13.60 -0.65 -46.67
N ASP A 864 14.54 -0.47 -45.75
CA ASP A 864 15.95 -0.71 -45.97
C ASP A 864 16.35 -2.13 -45.51
N LEU A 865 17.61 -2.51 -45.78
CA LEU A 865 18.13 -3.81 -45.37
C LEU A 865 18.04 -3.99 -43.84
N ALA A 866 18.28 -2.93 -43.07
CA ALA A 866 18.14 -2.95 -41.62
C ALA A 866 16.67 -3.20 -41.19
N ALA A 867 15.67 -2.60 -41.85
CA ALA A 867 14.25 -2.88 -41.62
C ALA A 867 13.91 -4.34 -41.91
N LEU A 868 14.39 -4.88 -43.03
CA LEU A 868 14.17 -6.29 -43.37
C LEU A 868 14.82 -7.23 -42.35
N GLU A 869 16.02 -6.90 -41.87
CA GLU A 869 16.68 -7.63 -40.79
C GLU A 869 15.95 -7.49 -39.45
N ARG A 870 15.38 -6.33 -39.14
CA ARG A 870 14.48 -6.15 -37.98
C ARG A 870 13.28 -7.08 -38.13
N VAL A 871 12.56 -7.07 -39.25
CA VAL A 871 11.43 -7.96 -39.49
C VAL A 871 11.86 -9.44 -39.38
N ARG A 872 13.04 -9.80 -39.89
CA ARG A 872 13.61 -11.16 -39.78
C ARG A 872 13.90 -11.57 -38.35
N LYS A 873 14.53 -10.70 -37.56
CA LYS A 873 14.91 -10.96 -36.17
C LYS A 873 13.69 -11.05 -35.26
N TRP A 874 12.68 -10.21 -35.49
CA TRP A 874 11.54 -10.03 -34.57
C TRP A 874 10.27 -10.77 -35.01
N SER A 875 10.13 -11.09 -36.29
CA SER A 875 9.05 -11.91 -36.81
C SER A 875 9.51 -12.81 -37.97
N PRO A 876 10.27 -13.88 -37.68
CA PRO A 876 10.87 -14.74 -38.71
C PRO A 876 9.86 -15.28 -39.72
N TYR A 877 8.65 -15.64 -39.26
CA TYR A 877 7.59 -16.14 -40.13
C TYR A 877 7.02 -15.05 -41.05
N THR A 878 6.78 -13.85 -40.53
CA THR A 878 6.36 -12.69 -41.35
C THR A 878 7.43 -12.33 -42.37
N SER A 879 8.69 -12.33 -41.93
CA SER A 879 9.85 -12.07 -42.80
C SER A 879 9.93 -13.08 -43.95
N ALA A 880 9.72 -14.37 -43.68
CA ALA A 880 9.73 -15.40 -44.72
C ALA A 880 8.61 -15.19 -45.77
N LYS A 881 7.43 -14.73 -45.36
CA LYS A 881 6.36 -14.32 -46.30
C LYS A 881 6.73 -13.05 -47.07
N LEU A 882 7.28 -12.05 -46.38
CA LEU A 882 7.69 -10.78 -46.98
C LEU A 882 8.78 -10.99 -48.05
N PHE A 883 9.83 -11.74 -47.73
CA PHE A 883 10.89 -12.09 -48.70
C PHE A 883 10.35 -12.90 -49.87
N ARG A 884 9.41 -13.83 -49.63
CA ARG A 884 8.73 -14.56 -50.71
C ARG A 884 7.94 -13.63 -51.63
N ASN A 885 7.25 -12.64 -51.07
CA ASN A 885 6.52 -11.64 -51.85
C ASN A 885 7.49 -10.77 -52.67
N ILE A 886 8.61 -10.35 -52.08
CA ILE A 886 9.66 -9.62 -52.81
C ILE A 886 10.23 -10.46 -53.95
N ALA A 887 10.58 -11.73 -53.70
CA ALA A 887 11.07 -12.65 -54.72
C ALA A 887 10.03 -12.87 -55.84
N ARG A 888 8.74 -12.98 -55.49
CA ARG A 888 7.66 -13.11 -56.46
C ARG A 888 7.52 -11.87 -57.34
N MET A 889 7.55 -10.67 -56.75
CA MET A 889 7.50 -9.41 -57.49
C MET A 889 8.68 -9.28 -58.45
N LEU A 890 9.89 -9.63 -58.00
CA LEU A 890 11.08 -9.65 -58.85
C LEU A 890 10.96 -10.66 -60.00
N GLY A 891 10.42 -11.85 -59.73
CA GLY A 891 10.16 -12.87 -60.75
C GLY A 891 9.13 -12.44 -61.79
N GLU A 892 8.04 -11.80 -61.36
CA GLU A 892 7.00 -11.26 -62.24
C GLU A 892 7.57 -10.13 -63.12
N ARG A 893 8.34 -9.21 -62.55
CA ARG A 893 9.03 -8.13 -63.31
C ARG A 893 10.07 -8.65 -64.28
N LEU A 894 10.83 -9.68 -63.89
CA LEU A 894 11.81 -10.29 -64.78
C LEU A 894 11.10 -10.94 -65.98
N ARG A 895 9.99 -11.66 -65.75
CA ARG A 895 9.17 -12.26 -66.80
C ARG A 895 8.64 -11.20 -67.77
N GLU A 896 8.12 -10.09 -67.26
CA GLU A 896 7.66 -8.96 -68.08
C GLU A 896 8.80 -8.35 -68.91
N ALA A 897 10.01 -8.22 -68.32
CA ALA A 897 11.18 -7.70 -69.03
C ALA A 897 11.78 -8.68 -70.06
N THR A 898 11.61 -10.00 -69.89
CA THR A 898 12.14 -11.04 -70.79
C THR A 898 11.13 -11.57 -71.82
N GLN A 899 9.86 -11.18 -71.76
CA GLN A 899 8.86 -11.44 -72.80
C GLN A 899 8.55 -10.18 -73.62
N PRO A 900 9.43 -9.73 -74.53
CA PRO A 900 9.01 -8.78 -75.55
C PRO A 900 8.16 -9.53 -76.60
N GLY A 901 6.84 -9.45 -76.46
CA GLY A 901 5.90 -9.68 -77.58
C GLY A 901 5.10 -10.99 -77.58
N VAL A 902 4.11 -11.13 -76.70
CA VAL A 902 3.01 -12.11 -76.89
C VAL A 902 1.61 -11.47 -76.95
N GLU A 903 1.44 -10.19 -76.62
CA GLU A 903 0.12 -9.51 -76.70
C GLU A 903 -0.21 -8.84 -78.05
N SER A 904 0.55 -9.14 -79.12
CA SER A 904 0.24 -8.68 -80.49
C SER A 904 -0.59 -9.70 -81.32
N ALA A 905 -0.88 -10.90 -80.79
CA ALA A 905 -1.42 -11.99 -81.60
C ALA A 905 -2.82 -12.52 -81.22
N LEU A 906 -3.56 -11.85 -80.32
CA LEU A 906 -4.94 -12.25 -80.00
C LEU A 906 -5.89 -11.05 -80.00
N SER A 907 -6.05 -10.42 -81.16
CA SER A 907 -7.32 -9.80 -81.53
C SER A 907 -8.19 -10.85 -82.24
N PRO A 908 -9.42 -11.17 -81.80
CA PRO A 908 -10.44 -11.58 -82.75
C PRO A 908 -10.88 -10.31 -83.50
N ARG A 909 -10.75 -10.34 -84.83
CA ARG A 909 -11.44 -9.39 -85.69
C ARG A 909 -12.95 -9.67 -85.64
N VAL A 910 -13.69 -8.57 -85.76
CA VAL A 910 -15.15 -8.36 -85.82
C VAL A 910 -15.82 -8.16 -84.47
#